data_AF-A0A416EJE2-F1
#
_entry.id   AF-A0A416EJE2-F1
#
_cell.length_a   1.000
_cell.length_b   1.000
_cell.length_c   1.000
_cell.angle_alpha   90.00
_cell.angle_beta   90.00
_cell.angle_gamma   90.00
#
_symmetry.space_group_name_H-M   'P 1'
#
loop_
_entity.id
_entity.type
_entity.pdbx_description
1 polymer ?
#
loop_
_entity_poly.entity_id
_entity_poly.type
_entity_poly.pdbx_seq_one_letter_code
_entity_poly.pdbx_strand_id
1 'polypeptide(L)'
;MRVRESMIGLSGGNIWSRPYNGCWRNKEMEEWKLAWSYVPVTYGTELGVLENVTQKSVIRNNLAGDRVKLKFTNVGNEEAMVMEEVTIAGKNRLTNLTDWEQCVTLNGQKRIFLNPNEEFFSDEIKVHVRELEDFEVRIYFKEKTSVKTVCVTWAAGTWQSGFLKGHVPKGDGESCVSGDLLPLLAGDIHQNQALTGFCEVAVYTDAEVCTVALFGDSITHMSYYSDPLTLRLYRRLPGKITVINGGIGGNRLVKNAPFLADMPGQGRLFGAAGVNRIEKDIFGDTVPDLVFCMEGVNDCTHSFAFGEESAPDGEMLWQGLSSVIDLAHAKGSKIYVSTVMPFGLADAPWSEAAEKIRQDFNERIRGQKKADRLIDLDEAMRKPEDIHSMQDGMHFGDGVHPNEAGGRRIAEILLMEILDESMDFLKEEHLAVPLFENPVDYPPDRLSKMARLAYAIRECGDRDRREQMQKQFVEIREELIRSYEVKSPIYLWPDGKIPTCTKYSDNSDYRYMHDPDFRPYLLEMLLPEDETPRGAILAIAGGEHGMGTLNEGYQVMREFNERGYQCFLLNSRPNHGPWSGIECGADTARAVRYVRAHADRYRIRPNQIILAGFSNGGIAIEKCIEYFSGSQKVEDWFHEYEPDELDAWPGGPDLQLCIYGPRHKGTKFDYTNTVYPPTFFAVGRRDTVAIENLHAVYFDLVQRGIPAEIHTFSGHPHGYAGWKIVDGIGHPNFDLWIPLADHFIQNAFEPVQP
;
A
#
# COMPACT_ATOMS: atom_id res chain seq x y z
N MET A 1 32.95 -38.78 -24.92
CA MET A 1 31.66 -38.39 -25.53
C MET A 1 30.52 -38.85 -24.63
N ARG A 2 30.13 -37.98 -23.69
CA ARG A 2 28.90 -37.99 -22.89
C ARG A 2 28.99 -36.73 -22.03
N VAL A 3 27.93 -35.92 -22.02
CA VAL A 3 27.32 -35.25 -20.85
C VAL A 3 26.37 -34.13 -21.34
N ARG A 4 25.08 -34.40 -21.11
CA ARG A 4 23.95 -33.54 -20.68
C ARG A 4 23.34 -32.50 -21.63
N GLU A 5 22.23 -32.96 -22.24
CA GLU A 5 20.98 -32.21 -22.39
C GLU A 5 20.34 -31.97 -21.00
N SER A 6 19.88 -30.74 -20.73
CA SER A 6 18.63 -30.41 -20.00
C SER A 6 18.59 -28.92 -19.64
N MET A 7 17.83 -28.10 -20.38
CA MET A 7 17.20 -26.86 -19.89
C MET A 7 16.37 -26.23 -21.02
N ILE A 8 15.20 -26.79 -21.33
CA ILE A 8 14.10 -26.07 -22.00
C ILE A 8 12.79 -26.67 -21.49
N GLY A 9 11.97 -25.86 -20.82
CA GLY A 9 10.66 -26.27 -20.32
C GLY A 9 10.02 -25.27 -19.38
N LEU A 10 9.93 -23.99 -19.77
CA LEU A 10 9.05 -23.01 -19.11
C LEU A 10 7.80 -22.86 -19.98
N SER A 11 6.82 -23.75 -19.75
CA SER A 11 5.46 -23.59 -20.24
C SER A 11 4.72 -22.63 -19.31
N GLY A 12 4.15 -21.57 -19.87
CA GLY A 12 3.20 -20.71 -19.19
C GLY A 12 2.01 -21.51 -18.67
N GLY A 13 1.84 -21.46 -17.36
CA GLY A 13 0.66 -21.90 -16.62
C GLY A 13 0.54 -21.00 -15.40
N ASN A 14 -0.69 -20.63 -15.03
CA ASN A 14 -1.00 -19.94 -13.79
C ASN A 14 -0.42 -20.72 -12.60
N ILE A 15 0.46 -20.11 -11.80
CA ILE A 15 1.08 -20.72 -10.62
C ILE A 15 0.89 -19.78 -9.41
N TRP A 16 -0.36 -19.48 -9.06
CA TRP A 16 -0.74 -18.99 -7.72
C TRP A 16 -1.05 -20.15 -6.76
N SER A 17 -0.44 -21.32 -6.98
CA SER A 17 -0.77 -22.52 -6.23
C SER A 17 0.46 -23.41 -6.05
N ARG A 18 1.20 -23.18 -4.95
CA ARG A 18 1.76 -24.24 -4.08
C ARG A 18 2.35 -23.64 -2.80
N PRO A 19 2.24 -24.35 -1.67
CA PRO A 19 2.25 -23.75 -0.33
C PRO A 19 3.64 -23.41 0.16
N TYR A 20 3.71 -22.34 0.96
CA TYR A 20 4.81 -22.02 1.85
C TYR A 20 4.97 -23.17 2.86
N ASN A 21 6.12 -23.85 2.89
CA ASN A 21 6.36 -24.99 3.80
C ASN A 21 6.72 -24.54 5.23
N GLY A 22 5.88 -23.68 5.80
CA GLY A 22 6.01 -23.17 7.17
C GLY A 22 4.78 -23.50 8.01
N CYS A 23 4.49 -24.79 8.21
CA CYS A 23 3.48 -25.27 9.18
C CYS A 23 2.05 -24.73 8.94
N TRP A 24 1.36 -25.26 7.93
CA TRP A 24 -0.07 -25.01 7.70
C TRP A 24 -0.81 -26.35 7.58
N ARG A 25 -1.97 -26.46 8.23
CA ARG A 25 -2.77 -27.69 8.26
C ARG A 25 -3.37 -27.94 6.87
N ASN A 26 -3.12 -29.11 6.30
CA ASN A 26 -3.94 -29.63 5.19
C ASN A 26 -5.37 -29.84 5.67
N LYS A 27 -6.25 -28.85 5.46
CA LYS A 27 -7.71 -29.03 5.54
C LYS A 27 -8.29 -28.86 4.14
N GLU A 28 -9.36 -29.60 3.85
CA GLU A 28 -10.26 -29.31 2.73
C GLU A 28 -11.03 -28.04 3.12
N MET A 29 -10.80 -26.89 2.48
CA MET A 29 -11.16 -25.60 3.07
C MET A 29 -12.11 -24.79 2.22
N GLU A 30 -13.40 -25.13 2.24
CA GLU A 30 -14.40 -24.07 2.15
C GLU A 30 -14.76 -23.65 3.58
N GLU A 31 -14.34 -22.46 4.01
CA GLU A 31 -14.60 -21.97 5.37
C GLU A 31 -14.85 -20.46 5.44
N TRP A 32 -15.47 -20.03 6.55
CA TRP A 32 -15.60 -18.61 6.86
C TRP A 32 -14.30 -18.11 7.49
N LYS A 33 -13.72 -17.07 6.90
CA LYS A 33 -12.59 -16.33 7.47
C LYS A 33 -12.99 -14.89 7.77
N LEU A 34 -12.55 -14.36 8.89
CA LEU A 34 -12.72 -12.94 9.21
C LEU A 34 -11.78 -12.14 8.31
N ALA A 35 -12.32 -11.35 7.38
CA ALA A 35 -11.55 -10.39 6.59
C ALA A 35 -11.18 -9.14 7.42
N TRP A 36 -12.00 -8.86 8.44
CA TRP A 36 -11.79 -7.79 9.41
C TRP A 36 -12.57 -8.10 10.69
N SER A 37 -11.97 -7.84 11.84
CA SER A 37 -12.64 -7.86 13.14
C SER A 37 -11.95 -6.87 14.08
N TYR A 38 -12.76 -6.15 14.86
CA TYR A 38 -12.32 -5.16 15.82
C TYR A 38 -13.18 -5.24 17.07
N VAL A 39 -12.56 -5.41 18.24
CA VAL A 39 -13.32 -5.53 19.49
C VAL A 39 -14.00 -4.19 19.83
N PRO A 40 -15.34 -4.16 19.97
CA PRO A 40 -16.05 -2.94 20.33
C PRO A 40 -15.85 -2.62 21.82
N VAL A 41 -15.57 -1.35 22.13
CA VAL A 41 -15.37 -0.87 23.51
C VAL A 41 -16.66 -0.26 24.06
N THR A 42 -17.12 -0.74 25.21
CA THR A 42 -18.26 -0.18 25.93
C THR A 42 -17.81 0.90 26.90
N TYR A 43 -18.23 2.14 26.66
CA TYR A 43 -17.85 3.30 27.46
C TYR A 43 -18.71 3.48 28.71
N GLY A 44 -19.79 2.72 28.89
CA GLY A 44 -20.66 2.84 30.07
C GLY A 44 -21.35 4.20 30.24
N THR A 45 -21.26 5.08 29.23
CA THR A 45 -21.90 6.39 29.14
C THR A 45 -22.27 6.67 27.68
N GLU A 46 -23.20 7.59 27.43
CA GLU A 46 -23.54 8.02 26.08
C GLU A 46 -22.37 8.79 25.45
N LEU A 47 -21.89 8.30 24.30
CA LEU A 47 -20.86 8.94 23.48
C LEU A 47 -21.46 10.03 22.59
N GLY A 48 -22.71 9.84 22.18
CA GLY A 48 -23.43 10.68 21.26
C GLY A 48 -24.68 9.99 20.72
N VAL A 49 -25.34 10.66 19.78
CA VAL A 49 -26.64 10.25 19.23
C VAL A 49 -26.60 10.31 17.71
N LEU A 50 -27.02 9.24 17.06
CA LEU A 50 -27.18 9.18 15.60
C LEU A 50 -28.66 9.28 15.24
N GLU A 51 -29.01 10.22 14.37
CA GLU A 51 -30.37 10.39 13.84
C GLU A 51 -30.33 11.02 12.45
N ASN A 52 -31.06 10.43 11.50
CA ASN A 52 -31.09 10.84 10.10
C ASN A 52 -29.69 11.03 9.48
N VAL A 53 -28.80 10.06 9.73
CA VAL A 53 -27.42 10.04 9.23
C VAL A 53 -27.06 8.65 8.71
N THR A 54 -26.18 8.61 7.71
CA THR A 54 -25.58 7.38 7.20
C THR A 54 -24.13 7.29 7.65
N GLN A 55 -23.77 6.26 8.43
CA GLN A 55 -22.36 5.95 8.69
C GLN A 55 -21.80 5.21 7.47
N LYS A 56 -20.69 5.67 6.92
CA LYS A 56 -19.96 5.08 5.80
C LYS A 56 -18.60 4.61 6.30
N SER A 57 -18.36 3.31 6.26
CA SER A 57 -17.12 2.70 6.70
C SER A 57 -16.42 1.99 5.54
N VAL A 58 -15.13 2.22 5.36
CA VAL A 58 -14.30 1.55 4.34
C VAL A 58 -13.28 0.67 5.06
N ILE A 59 -13.22 -0.61 4.69
CA ILE A 59 -12.45 -1.64 5.37
C ILE A 59 -11.52 -2.34 4.37
N ARG A 60 -10.24 -2.44 4.72
CA ARG A 60 -9.21 -3.10 3.92
C ARG A 60 -9.45 -4.60 3.87
N ASN A 61 -9.57 -5.15 2.66
CA ASN A 61 -9.72 -6.58 2.46
C ASN A 61 -8.49 -7.20 1.78
N ASN A 62 -8.20 -8.45 2.10
CA ASN A 62 -7.19 -9.26 1.42
C ASN A 62 -7.73 -10.62 0.93
N LEU A 63 -8.97 -10.96 1.24
CA LEU A 63 -9.55 -12.26 0.96
C LEU A 63 -10.32 -12.25 -0.36
N ALA A 64 -10.23 -13.34 -1.11
CA ALA A 64 -11.15 -13.65 -2.20
C ALA A 64 -12.18 -14.69 -1.74
N GLY A 65 -13.38 -14.65 -2.32
CA GLY A 65 -14.46 -15.56 -1.94
C GLY A 65 -15.72 -15.36 -2.77
N ASP A 66 -16.76 -16.12 -2.43
CA ASP A 66 -18.05 -16.10 -3.14
C ASP A 66 -19.23 -15.61 -2.29
N ARG A 67 -18.99 -15.40 -0.99
CA ARG A 67 -19.97 -14.90 -0.03
C ARG A 67 -19.33 -14.01 1.03
N VAL A 68 -20.15 -13.08 1.54
CA VAL A 68 -19.82 -12.19 2.66
C VAL A 68 -20.95 -12.21 3.69
N LYS A 69 -20.61 -12.00 4.96
CA LYS A 69 -21.56 -11.69 6.04
C LYS A 69 -20.94 -10.70 7.03
N LEU A 70 -21.79 -9.95 7.72
CA LEU A 70 -21.36 -8.96 8.73
C LEU A 70 -21.83 -9.40 10.11
N LYS A 71 -21.01 -9.24 11.14
CA LYS A 71 -21.43 -9.43 12.53
C LYS A 71 -21.89 -8.10 13.12
N PHE A 72 -23.19 -7.97 13.36
CA PHE A 72 -23.78 -6.82 14.03
C PHE A 72 -23.65 -6.97 15.54
N THR A 73 -23.46 -5.85 16.26
CA THR A 73 -23.31 -5.82 17.72
C THR A 73 -24.03 -4.63 18.35
N ASN A 74 -24.81 -4.89 19.41
CA ASN A 74 -25.39 -3.88 20.30
C ASN A 74 -24.97 -4.10 21.75
N VAL A 75 -23.82 -4.75 21.98
CA VAL A 75 -23.29 -5.02 23.31
C VAL A 75 -23.01 -3.72 24.04
N GLY A 76 -23.48 -3.61 25.28
CA GLY A 76 -23.23 -2.44 26.13
C GLY A 76 -24.16 -1.24 25.91
N ASN A 77 -25.01 -1.26 24.87
CA ASN A 77 -26.11 -0.30 24.75
C ASN A 77 -27.33 -0.77 25.55
N GLU A 78 -28.10 0.17 26.07
CA GLU A 78 -29.31 -0.09 26.89
C GLU A 78 -30.61 -0.05 26.07
N GLU A 79 -30.55 0.54 24.87
CA GLU A 79 -31.67 0.67 23.95
C GLU A 79 -31.47 -0.22 22.71
N ALA A 80 -32.58 -0.56 22.06
CA ALA A 80 -32.50 -1.28 20.80
C ALA A 80 -31.94 -0.38 19.69
N MET A 81 -31.04 -0.92 18.88
CA MET A 81 -30.49 -0.23 17.71
C MET A 81 -31.31 -0.59 16.48
N VAL A 82 -31.74 0.44 15.75
CA VAL A 82 -32.49 0.29 14.50
C VAL A 82 -31.64 0.80 13.33
N MET A 83 -31.28 -0.13 12.44
CA MET A 83 -30.62 0.19 11.17
C MET A 83 -31.68 0.08 10.07
N GLU A 84 -32.08 1.22 9.50
CA GLU A 84 -33.19 1.27 8.52
C GLU A 84 -32.82 0.60 7.21
N GLU A 85 -31.58 0.81 6.74
CA GLU A 85 -31.00 0.13 5.59
C GLU A 85 -29.49 0.00 5.79
N VAL A 86 -28.95 -1.16 5.42
CA VAL A 86 -27.51 -1.43 5.39
C VAL A 86 -27.13 -1.87 3.99
N THR A 87 -26.07 -1.27 3.43
CA THR A 87 -25.49 -1.69 2.15
C THR A 87 -24.02 -2.05 2.31
N ILE A 88 -23.55 -2.97 1.49
CA ILE A 88 -22.13 -3.33 1.36
C ILE A 88 -21.75 -3.36 -0.11
N ALA A 89 -20.58 -2.82 -0.42
CA ALA A 89 -20.03 -2.77 -1.77
C ALA A 89 -18.57 -3.23 -1.79
N GLY A 90 -18.18 -3.86 -2.90
CA GLY A 90 -16.79 -4.16 -3.23
C GLY A 90 -16.18 -3.02 -4.02
N LYS A 91 -15.13 -2.39 -3.48
CA LYS A 91 -14.39 -1.30 -4.13
C LYS A 91 -13.03 -1.76 -4.59
N ASN A 92 -12.82 -1.70 -5.89
CA ASN A 92 -11.54 -2.00 -6.49
C ASN A 92 -10.51 -0.93 -6.05
N ARG A 93 -9.50 -1.34 -5.27
CA ARG A 93 -8.51 -0.43 -4.71
C ARG A 93 -7.65 0.28 -5.77
N LEU A 94 -7.50 -0.31 -6.96
CA LEU A 94 -6.66 0.24 -8.02
C LEU A 94 -7.41 1.27 -8.87
N THR A 95 -8.67 0.97 -9.21
CA THR A 95 -9.47 1.83 -10.09
C THR A 95 -10.40 2.77 -9.33
N ASN A 96 -10.57 2.54 -8.01
CA ASN A 96 -11.58 3.16 -7.15
C ASN A 96 -13.03 2.96 -7.64
N LEU A 97 -13.26 2.01 -8.55
CA LEU A 97 -14.58 1.66 -9.03
C LEU A 97 -15.28 0.71 -8.05
N THR A 98 -16.59 0.83 -7.96
CA THR A 98 -17.45 -0.14 -7.27
C THR A 98 -17.73 -1.29 -8.23
N ASP A 99 -17.22 -2.48 -7.91
CA ASP A 99 -17.37 -3.70 -8.72
C ASP A 99 -18.73 -4.37 -8.46
N TRP A 100 -19.22 -4.33 -7.22
CA TRP A 100 -20.54 -4.80 -6.82
C TRP A 100 -21.08 -4.04 -5.61
N GLU A 101 -22.40 -4.03 -5.45
CA GLU A 101 -23.13 -3.40 -4.33
C GLU A 101 -24.37 -4.24 -4.00
N GLN A 102 -24.62 -4.48 -2.72
CA GLN A 102 -25.75 -5.28 -2.22
C GLN A 102 -26.37 -4.67 -0.96
N CYS A 103 -27.66 -4.93 -0.76
CA CYS A 103 -28.34 -4.65 0.51
C CYS A 103 -28.09 -5.81 1.47
N VAL A 104 -27.73 -5.49 2.73
CA VAL A 104 -27.54 -6.47 3.80
C VAL A 104 -28.88 -6.69 4.49
N THR A 105 -29.23 -7.96 4.73
CA THR A 105 -30.48 -8.33 5.40
C THR A 105 -30.23 -9.21 6.61
N LEU A 106 -31.25 -9.29 7.47
CA LEU A 106 -31.35 -10.27 8.54
C LEU A 106 -32.70 -10.99 8.43
N ASN A 107 -32.69 -12.32 8.31
CA ASN A 107 -33.90 -13.12 8.10
C ASN A 107 -34.74 -12.60 6.91
N GLY A 108 -34.07 -12.13 5.85
CA GLY A 108 -34.67 -11.55 4.65
C GLY A 108 -35.21 -10.13 4.81
N GLN A 109 -35.07 -9.50 5.99
CA GLN A 109 -35.53 -8.14 6.24
C GLN A 109 -34.40 -7.11 6.05
N LYS A 110 -34.70 -6.01 5.35
CA LYS A 110 -33.78 -4.88 5.15
C LYS A 110 -33.56 -4.04 6.41
N ARG A 111 -34.64 -3.83 7.16
CA ARG A 111 -34.61 -3.10 8.43
C ARG A 111 -34.11 -4.05 9.50
N ILE A 112 -32.94 -3.77 10.04
CA ILE A 112 -32.28 -4.63 11.03
C ILE A 112 -32.54 -4.04 12.43
N PHE A 113 -33.02 -4.90 13.32
CA PHE A 113 -33.32 -4.56 14.71
C PHE A 113 -32.39 -5.36 15.62
N LEU A 114 -31.72 -4.67 16.54
CA LEU A 114 -30.73 -5.24 17.44
C LEU A 114 -31.12 -4.92 18.88
N ASN A 115 -31.56 -5.91 19.68
CA ASN A 115 -31.87 -5.65 21.09
C ASN A 115 -30.60 -5.31 21.89
N PRO A 116 -30.74 -4.70 23.08
CA PRO A 116 -29.62 -4.53 24.00
C PRO A 116 -28.85 -5.85 24.23
N ASN A 117 -27.52 -5.81 24.07
CA ASN A 117 -26.62 -6.95 24.24
C ASN A 117 -26.76 -8.12 23.24
N GLU A 118 -27.41 -7.90 22.09
CA GLU A 118 -27.42 -8.88 21.00
C GLU A 118 -26.22 -8.73 20.07
N GLU A 119 -25.74 -9.88 19.58
CA GLU A 119 -24.78 -10.01 18.50
C GLU A 119 -25.24 -11.12 17.55
N PHE A 120 -25.19 -10.89 16.24
CA PHE A 120 -25.46 -11.93 15.24
C PHE A 120 -24.81 -11.61 13.90
N PHE A 121 -24.65 -12.64 13.07
CA PHE A 121 -24.30 -12.47 11.67
C PHE A 121 -25.54 -12.13 10.83
N SER A 122 -25.33 -11.32 9.79
CA SER A 122 -26.30 -11.08 8.72
C SER A 122 -26.65 -12.37 7.96
N ASP A 123 -27.66 -12.30 7.09
CA ASP A 123 -27.83 -13.30 6.04
C ASP A 123 -26.58 -13.35 5.13
N GLU A 124 -26.35 -14.49 4.48
CA GLU A 124 -25.24 -14.64 3.52
C GLU A 124 -25.49 -13.81 2.25
N ILE A 125 -24.48 -13.04 1.84
CA ILE A 125 -24.53 -12.20 0.64
C ILE A 125 -23.68 -12.85 -0.44
N LYS A 126 -24.30 -13.31 -1.52
CA LYS A 126 -23.60 -13.99 -2.63
C LYS A 126 -22.99 -12.97 -3.59
N VAL A 127 -21.67 -12.80 -3.52
CA VAL A 127 -20.89 -11.85 -4.31
C VAL A 127 -19.51 -12.43 -4.58
N HIS A 128 -18.95 -12.16 -5.76
CA HIS A 128 -17.58 -12.57 -6.04
C HIS A 128 -16.62 -11.51 -5.50
N VAL A 129 -16.05 -11.76 -4.33
CA VAL A 129 -15.06 -10.90 -3.69
C VAL A 129 -13.69 -11.20 -4.24
N ARG A 130 -12.93 -10.17 -4.61
CA ARG A 130 -11.54 -10.30 -5.04
C ARG A 130 -10.56 -9.86 -3.97
N GLU A 131 -9.35 -10.40 -4.05
CA GLU A 131 -8.20 -9.83 -3.36
C GLU A 131 -8.05 -8.36 -3.75
N LEU A 132 -7.64 -7.49 -2.82
CA LEU A 132 -7.50 -6.05 -3.03
C LEU A 132 -8.81 -5.29 -3.34
N GLU A 133 -9.97 -5.92 -3.16
CA GLU A 133 -11.28 -5.26 -3.23
C GLU A 133 -11.76 -4.91 -1.82
N ASP A 134 -11.67 -3.63 -1.46
CA ASP A 134 -12.02 -3.12 -0.12
C ASP A 134 -13.53 -3.08 0.08
N PHE A 135 -14.01 -3.32 1.30
CA PHE A 135 -15.43 -3.27 1.61
C PHE A 135 -15.85 -1.86 1.98
N GLU A 136 -16.88 -1.34 1.33
CA GLU A 136 -17.60 -0.13 1.78
C GLU A 136 -18.94 -0.54 2.37
N VAL A 137 -19.11 -0.37 3.68
CA VAL A 137 -20.35 -0.63 4.41
C VAL A 137 -21.02 0.69 4.76
N ARG A 138 -22.33 0.79 4.51
CA ARG A 138 -23.13 1.96 4.87
C ARG A 138 -24.30 1.55 5.74
N ILE A 139 -24.50 2.26 6.84
CA ILE A 139 -25.60 2.01 7.78
C ILE A 139 -26.40 3.30 7.93
N TYR A 140 -27.69 3.28 7.56
CA TYR A 140 -28.59 4.40 7.74
C TYR A 140 -29.34 4.33 9.08
N PHE A 141 -29.04 5.28 9.96
CA PHE A 141 -29.73 5.49 11.23
C PHE A 141 -30.83 6.53 11.02
N LYS A 142 -32.05 6.08 10.71
CA LYS A 142 -33.21 6.96 10.51
C LYS A 142 -33.76 7.50 11.82
N GLU A 143 -33.89 6.61 12.80
CA GLU A 143 -34.42 6.89 14.13
C GLU A 143 -33.28 7.22 15.09
N LYS A 144 -33.61 7.96 16.16
CA LYS A 144 -32.66 8.31 17.21
C LYS A 144 -32.03 7.04 17.83
N THR A 145 -30.71 6.96 17.78
CA THR A 145 -29.92 5.85 18.34
C THR A 145 -28.87 6.43 19.30
N SER A 146 -28.98 6.11 20.60
CA SER A 146 -27.95 6.42 21.60
C SER A 146 -26.79 5.43 21.47
N VAL A 147 -25.56 5.93 21.41
CA VAL A 147 -24.35 5.10 21.22
C VAL A 147 -23.50 5.11 22.49
N LYS A 148 -23.26 3.95 23.08
CA LYS A 148 -22.34 3.73 24.22
C LYS A 148 -21.18 2.79 23.88
N THR A 149 -21.25 2.13 22.74
CA THR A 149 -20.29 1.12 22.29
C THR A 149 -19.87 1.38 20.85
N VAL A 150 -18.57 1.36 20.60
CA VAL A 150 -17.95 1.63 19.29
C VAL A 150 -16.66 0.84 19.13
N CYS A 151 -16.32 0.46 17.90
CA CYS A 151 -14.93 0.18 17.52
C CYS A 151 -14.22 1.51 17.29
N VAL A 152 -13.00 1.69 17.81
CA VAL A 152 -12.24 2.93 17.69
C VAL A 152 -10.83 2.66 17.21
N THR A 153 -10.32 3.50 16.31
CA THR A 153 -8.91 3.51 15.91
C THR A 153 -8.41 4.94 15.79
N TRP A 154 -7.11 5.15 15.91
CA TRP A 154 -6.45 6.45 15.75
C TRP A 154 -5.53 6.47 14.53
N ALA A 155 -4.91 5.34 14.19
CA ALA A 155 -4.07 5.23 12.99
C ALA A 155 -4.88 5.25 11.69
N ALA A 156 -6.07 4.64 11.68
CA ALA A 156 -7.04 4.69 10.57
C ALA A 156 -6.48 4.29 9.19
N GLY A 157 -5.49 3.40 9.15
CA GLY A 157 -4.80 2.93 7.94
C GLY A 157 -5.45 1.71 7.29
N THR A 158 -6.08 0.81 8.07
CA THR A 158 -6.77 -0.38 7.55
C THR A 158 -8.28 -0.25 7.50
N TRP A 159 -8.85 0.73 8.19
CA TRP A 159 -10.26 1.09 8.04
C TRP A 159 -10.50 2.53 8.46
N GLN A 160 -11.54 3.14 7.87
CA GLN A 160 -11.96 4.51 8.14
C GLN A 160 -13.48 4.59 8.19
N SER A 161 -14.02 5.54 8.93
CA SER A 161 -15.47 5.67 9.11
C SER A 161 -15.87 7.14 9.25
N GLY A 162 -16.83 7.57 8.43
CA GLY A 162 -17.37 8.92 8.46
C GLY A 162 -18.90 8.91 8.42
N PHE A 163 -19.49 10.08 8.66
CA PHE A 163 -20.94 10.24 8.63
C PHE A 163 -21.35 11.13 7.46
N LEU A 164 -22.44 10.75 6.81
CA LEU A 164 -23.12 11.51 5.75
C LEU A 164 -24.51 11.91 6.23
N LYS A 165 -24.97 13.07 5.80
CA LYS A 165 -26.28 13.60 6.16
C LYS A 165 -27.39 12.87 5.41
N GLY A 166 -28.42 12.43 6.13
CA GLY A 166 -29.60 11.78 5.56
C GLY A 166 -29.34 10.34 5.09
N HIS A 167 -30.24 9.87 4.23
CA HIS A 167 -30.19 8.52 3.67
C HIS A 167 -29.32 8.48 2.40
N VAL A 168 -28.11 7.92 2.50
CA VAL A 168 -27.15 7.86 1.40
C VAL A 168 -26.67 6.42 1.16
N PRO A 169 -27.50 5.56 0.55
CA PRO A 169 -27.18 4.14 0.37
C PRO A 169 -26.06 3.88 -0.65
N LYS A 170 -25.80 4.87 -1.53
CA LYS A 170 -24.75 4.84 -2.57
C LYS A 170 -24.36 6.25 -3.03
N GLY A 171 -23.24 6.34 -3.74
CA GLY A 171 -22.72 7.59 -4.30
C GLY A 171 -22.16 8.54 -3.23
N ASP A 172 -21.96 9.79 -3.64
CA ASP A 172 -21.45 10.85 -2.77
C ASP A 172 -22.58 11.51 -1.98
N GLY A 173 -22.25 12.01 -0.79
CA GLY A 173 -23.19 12.69 0.09
C GLY A 173 -22.54 13.86 0.81
N GLU A 174 -23.34 14.71 1.45
CA GLU A 174 -22.85 15.79 2.30
C GLU A 174 -22.25 15.20 3.58
N SER A 175 -20.96 15.40 3.83
CA SER A 175 -20.28 14.93 5.04
C SER A 175 -20.74 15.67 6.29
N CYS A 176 -20.89 14.94 7.39
CA CYS A 176 -21.09 15.48 8.73
C CYS A 176 -19.74 15.59 9.46
N VAL A 177 -19.66 16.49 10.44
CA VAL A 177 -18.53 16.55 11.37
C VAL A 177 -18.75 15.47 12.44
N SER A 178 -17.92 14.42 12.44
CA SER A 178 -18.08 13.29 13.38
C SER A 178 -18.11 13.72 14.85
N GLY A 179 -17.34 14.76 15.20
CA GLY A 179 -17.29 15.28 16.57
C GLY A 179 -18.58 15.92 17.06
N ASP A 180 -19.45 16.40 16.17
CA ASP A 180 -20.77 16.92 16.54
C ASP A 180 -21.74 15.78 16.90
N LEU A 181 -21.56 14.61 16.29
CA LEU A 181 -22.39 13.43 16.49
C LEU A 181 -21.92 12.59 17.68
N LEU A 182 -20.61 12.53 17.91
CA LEU A 182 -19.95 11.76 18.97
C LEU A 182 -19.03 12.66 19.82
N PRO A 183 -19.60 13.63 20.57
CA PRO A 183 -18.82 14.67 21.27
C PRO A 183 -17.84 14.15 22.31
N LEU A 184 -18.10 12.99 22.95
CA LEU A 184 -17.15 12.44 23.93
C LEU A 184 -15.84 12.00 23.28
N LEU A 185 -15.89 11.47 22.05
CA LEU A 185 -14.70 11.06 21.30
C LEU A 185 -13.98 12.25 20.67
N ALA A 186 -14.68 13.35 20.41
CA ALA A 186 -14.10 14.58 19.89
C ALA A 186 -13.18 15.29 20.89
N GLY A 187 -13.30 14.97 22.19
CA GLY A 187 -12.46 15.52 23.25
C GLY A 187 -11.06 14.91 23.34
N ASP A 188 -10.77 13.87 22.55
CA ASP A 188 -9.43 13.26 22.49
C ASP A 188 -8.45 14.19 21.76
N ILE A 189 -7.21 14.27 22.24
CA ILE A 189 -6.14 15.09 21.63
C ILE A 189 -5.70 14.54 20.27
N HIS A 190 -5.91 13.24 20.04
CA HIS A 190 -5.60 12.57 18.80
C HIS A 190 -6.88 12.27 18.03
N GLN A 191 -6.86 12.58 16.73
CA GLN A 191 -7.99 12.32 15.85
C GLN A 191 -8.26 10.81 15.80
N ASN A 192 -9.52 10.44 16.00
CA ASN A 192 -9.97 9.05 15.97
C ASN A 192 -11.05 8.82 14.91
N GLN A 193 -11.24 7.55 14.57
CA GLN A 193 -12.36 7.03 13.78
C GLN A 193 -13.21 6.15 14.68
N ALA A 194 -14.52 6.25 14.54
CA ALA A 194 -15.48 5.46 15.30
C ALA A 194 -16.44 4.73 14.37
N LEU A 195 -16.75 3.49 14.72
CA LEU A 195 -17.68 2.64 13.98
C LEU A 195 -18.62 1.97 14.98
N THR A 196 -19.93 2.15 14.77
CA THR A 196 -20.97 1.44 15.52
C THR A 196 -21.86 0.60 14.59
N GLY A 197 -22.60 -0.34 15.17
CA GLY A 197 -23.54 -1.24 14.49
C GLY A 197 -22.97 -2.62 14.15
N PHE A 198 -21.73 -2.71 13.70
CA PHE A 198 -21.07 -3.99 13.37
C PHE A 198 -19.62 -4.03 13.84
N CYS A 199 -19.05 -5.22 14.02
CA CYS A 199 -17.68 -5.40 14.50
C CYS A 199 -16.86 -6.40 13.68
N GLU A 200 -17.47 -7.14 12.74
CA GLU A 200 -16.75 -8.10 11.90
C GLU A 200 -17.29 -8.15 10.46
N VAL A 201 -16.39 -8.44 9.53
CA VAL A 201 -16.71 -8.83 8.15
C VAL A 201 -16.07 -10.18 7.87
N ALA A 202 -16.87 -11.17 7.49
CA ALA A 202 -16.41 -12.50 7.17
C ALA A 202 -16.61 -12.82 5.69
N VAL A 203 -15.63 -13.48 5.08
CA VAL A 203 -15.64 -13.95 3.68
C VAL A 203 -15.63 -15.46 3.68
N TYR A 204 -16.50 -16.06 2.88
CA TYR A 204 -16.45 -17.50 2.61
C TYR A 204 -15.46 -17.76 1.48
N THR A 205 -14.39 -18.48 1.79
CA THR A 205 -13.27 -18.67 0.88
C THR A 205 -12.92 -20.14 0.73
N ASP A 206 -12.50 -20.51 -0.48
CA ASP A 206 -11.88 -21.80 -0.78
C ASP A 206 -10.34 -21.75 -0.69
N ALA A 207 -9.79 -20.56 -0.39
CA ALA A 207 -8.36 -20.34 -0.31
C ALA A 207 -7.81 -20.73 1.06
N GLU A 208 -6.57 -21.24 1.05
CA GLU A 208 -5.78 -21.40 2.26
C GLU A 208 -5.33 -20.02 2.76
N VAL A 209 -5.89 -19.60 3.90
CA VAL A 209 -5.69 -18.28 4.50
C VAL A 209 -5.18 -18.43 5.93
N CYS A 210 -4.04 -17.83 6.22
CA CYS A 210 -3.52 -17.64 7.57
C CYS A 210 -4.27 -16.51 8.27
N THR A 211 -4.75 -16.74 9.49
CA THR A 211 -5.37 -15.71 10.35
C THR A 211 -4.42 -15.32 11.48
N VAL A 212 -4.04 -14.04 11.54
CA VAL A 212 -3.26 -13.47 12.63
C VAL A 212 -4.19 -12.66 13.53
N ALA A 213 -4.22 -12.98 14.82
CA ALA A 213 -4.95 -12.22 15.83
C ALA A 213 -4.00 -11.39 16.68
N LEU A 214 -4.26 -10.10 16.78
CA LEU A 214 -3.52 -9.19 17.65
C LEU A 214 -4.32 -9.00 18.93
N PHE A 215 -3.78 -9.43 20.07
CA PHE A 215 -4.44 -9.34 21.37
C PHE A 215 -3.64 -8.42 22.29
N GLY A 216 -4.29 -7.38 22.83
CA GLY A 216 -3.57 -6.43 23.65
C GLY A 216 -4.35 -5.25 24.20
N ASP A 217 -3.58 -4.30 24.73
CA ASP A 217 -4.05 -3.09 25.36
C ASP A 217 -4.20 -1.91 24.35
N SER A 218 -4.09 -0.67 24.84
CA SER A 218 -4.18 0.56 24.04
C SER A 218 -3.20 0.60 22.87
N ILE A 219 -2.00 0.03 23.00
CA ILE A 219 -1.02 0.04 21.92
C ILE A 219 -1.54 -0.78 20.73
N THR A 220 -2.25 -1.88 21.00
CA THR A 220 -2.94 -2.69 19.98
C THR A 220 -4.22 -2.03 19.48
N HIS A 221 -5.00 -1.45 20.40
CA HIS A 221 -6.26 -0.80 20.08
C HIS A 221 -6.12 0.42 19.16
N MET A 222 -5.05 1.21 19.30
CA MET A 222 -4.86 2.44 18.51
C MET A 222 -4.40 2.22 17.07
N SER A 223 -3.91 1.00 16.78
CA SER A 223 -3.46 0.52 15.48
C SER A 223 -2.20 1.12 14.85
N TYR A 224 -1.40 1.89 15.59
CA TYR A 224 -0.15 2.45 15.04
C TYR A 224 0.86 1.40 14.58
N TYR A 225 0.88 0.20 15.16
CA TYR A 225 1.69 -0.91 14.65
C TYR A 225 0.89 -1.93 13.84
N SER A 226 -0.38 -2.16 14.19
CA SER A 226 -1.18 -3.21 13.54
C SER A 226 -1.59 -2.82 12.12
N ASP A 227 -1.85 -1.54 11.85
CA ASP A 227 -2.16 -1.06 10.51
C ASP A 227 -0.99 -1.25 9.53
N PRO A 228 0.23 -0.73 9.79
CA PRO A 228 1.37 -0.97 8.91
C PRO A 228 1.72 -2.46 8.83
N LEU A 229 1.60 -3.24 9.92
CA LEU A 229 1.79 -4.69 9.88
C LEU A 229 0.81 -5.35 8.90
N THR A 230 -0.48 -5.04 9.02
CA THR A 230 -1.55 -5.58 8.18
C THR A 230 -1.33 -5.22 6.71
N LEU A 231 -1.05 -3.95 6.43
CA LEU A 231 -0.81 -3.47 5.07
C LEU A 231 0.41 -4.15 4.43
N ARG A 232 1.51 -4.31 5.18
CA ARG A 232 2.70 -5.02 4.69
C ARG A 232 2.43 -6.51 4.48
N LEU A 233 1.74 -7.18 5.40
CA LEU A 233 1.35 -8.58 5.26
C LEU A 233 0.46 -8.81 4.03
N TYR A 234 -0.55 -7.96 3.82
CA TYR A 234 -1.45 -8.06 2.66
C TYR A 234 -0.72 -7.87 1.35
N ARG A 235 0.30 -7.01 1.34
CA ARG A 235 1.13 -6.79 0.16
C ARG A 235 2.10 -7.94 -0.11
N ARG A 236 2.64 -8.56 0.94
CA ARG A 236 3.56 -9.71 0.84
C ARG A 236 2.82 -11.02 0.54
N LEU A 237 1.59 -11.17 1.01
CA LEU A 237 0.79 -12.39 0.96
C LEU A 237 -0.65 -12.08 0.51
N PRO A 238 -0.85 -11.57 -0.72
CA PRO A 238 -2.19 -11.26 -1.24
C PRO A 238 -3.03 -12.54 -1.28
N GLY A 239 -4.28 -12.47 -0.78
CA GLY A 239 -5.17 -13.64 -0.76
C GLY A 239 -4.84 -14.73 0.27
N LYS A 240 -3.71 -14.62 1.01
CA LYS A 240 -3.18 -15.71 1.85
C LYS A 240 -3.13 -15.39 3.34
N ILE A 241 -3.43 -14.15 3.74
CA ILE A 241 -3.39 -13.75 5.14
C ILE A 241 -4.46 -12.73 5.48
N THR A 242 -5.00 -12.80 6.69
CA THR A 242 -5.91 -11.81 7.29
C THR A 242 -5.45 -11.46 8.71
N VAL A 243 -5.71 -10.23 9.15
CA VAL A 243 -5.35 -9.75 10.48
C VAL A 243 -6.61 -9.23 11.21
N ILE A 244 -6.79 -9.65 12.46
CA ILE A 244 -7.87 -9.16 13.33
C ILE A 244 -7.31 -8.44 14.56
N ASN A 245 -8.02 -7.42 15.04
CA ASN A 245 -7.57 -6.57 16.14
C ASN A 245 -8.45 -6.76 17.40
N GLY A 246 -7.88 -7.41 18.41
CA GLY A 246 -8.46 -7.65 19.73
C GLY A 246 -8.04 -6.63 20.80
N GLY A 247 -7.51 -5.47 20.40
CA GLY A 247 -7.04 -4.42 21.30
C GLY A 247 -8.16 -3.75 22.09
N ILE A 248 -7.96 -3.50 23.39
CA ILE A 248 -8.82 -2.60 24.18
C ILE A 248 -7.95 -1.55 24.88
N GLY A 249 -8.30 -0.28 24.72
CA GLY A 249 -7.62 0.83 25.40
C GLY A 249 -7.55 0.62 26.92
N GLY A 250 -6.37 0.78 27.53
CA GLY A 250 -6.18 0.64 28.97
C GLY A 250 -6.44 -0.76 29.54
N ASN A 251 -6.57 -1.79 28.68
CA ASN A 251 -6.79 -3.16 29.15
C ASN A 251 -5.63 -3.66 30.00
N ARG A 252 -5.95 -4.55 30.93
CA ARG A 252 -5.01 -5.18 31.86
C ARG A 252 -5.08 -6.68 31.71
N LEU A 253 -3.96 -7.36 31.78
CA LEU A 253 -3.86 -8.81 31.65
C LEU A 253 -4.63 -9.54 32.75
N VAL A 254 -4.44 -9.17 34.02
CA VAL A 254 -4.96 -9.95 35.17
C VAL A 254 -6.02 -9.23 36.01
N LYS A 255 -6.18 -7.90 35.86
CA LYS A 255 -7.21 -7.13 36.57
C LYS A 255 -8.27 -6.61 35.60
N ASN A 256 -9.53 -6.52 36.03
CA ASN A 256 -10.58 -5.85 35.23
C ASN A 256 -10.35 -4.34 35.16
N ALA A 257 -11.19 -3.58 34.46
CA ALA A 257 -11.19 -2.12 34.54
C ALA A 257 -11.25 -1.60 36.00
N PRO A 258 -10.43 -0.62 36.40
CA PRO A 258 -10.59 0.11 37.66
C PRO A 258 -11.92 0.86 37.72
N PHE A 259 -12.45 1.07 38.93
CA PHE A 259 -13.59 1.96 39.16
C PHE A 259 -13.09 3.38 39.46
N LEU A 260 -13.48 4.34 38.63
CA LEU A 260 -13.06 5.75 38.75
C LEU A 260 -14.29 6.65 38.68
N ALA A 261 -14.78 7.14 39.83
CA ALA A 261 -16.03 7.92 39.90
C ALA A 261 -16.04 9.15 38.99
N ASP A 262 -14.89 9.80 38.81
CA ASP A 262 -14.74 11.03 38.02
C ASP A 262 -14.44 10.77 36.53
N MET A 263 -14.23 9.52 36.13
CA MET A 263 -13.98 9.15 34.74
C MET A 263 -15.30 8.85 34.02
N PRO A 264 -15.48 9.26 32.75
CA PRO A 264 -16.61 8.82 31.94
C PRO A 264 -16.77 7.30 31.99
N GLY A 265 -18.01 6.82 32.15
CA GLY A 265 -18.26 5.39 32.29
C GLY A 265 -17.77 4.75 33.58
N GLN A 266 -17.33 5.55 34.55
CA GLN A 266 -16.74 5.10 35.81
C GLN A 266 -15.48 4.22 35.61
N GLY A 267 -14.72 4.45 34.54
CA GLY A 267 -13.52 3.68 34.20
C GLY A 267 -13.76 2.36 33.47
N ARG A 268 -15.03 1.97 33.22
CA ARG A 268 -15.39 0.67 32.61
C ARG A 268 -14.89 0.47 31.17
N LEU A 269 -14.50 1.55 30.48
CA LEU A 269 -13.98 1.50 29.11
C LEU A 269 -12.71 0.67 28.95
N PHE A 270 -12.01 0.35 30.05
CA PHE A 270 -10.81 -0.49 30.04
C PHE A 270 -11.09 -2.00 29.97
N GLY A 271 -12.37 -2.41 29.98
CA GLY A 271 -12.80 -3.78 29.72
C GLY A 271 -12.54 -4.79 30.85
N ALA A 272 -12.83 -6.06 30.58
CA ALA A 272 -12.49 -7.17 31.47
C ALA A 272 -11.01 -7.53 31.35
N ALA A 273 -10.45 -8.20 32.36
CA ALA A 273 -9.06 -8.65 32.33
C ALA A 273 -8.78 -9.51 31.08
N GLY A 274 -7.58 -9.39 30.50
CA GLY A 274 -7.16 -10.12 29.31
C GLY A 274 -7.41 -11.62 29.42
N VAL A 275 -7.05 -12.22 30.56
CA VAL A 275 -7.28 -13.65 30.86
C VAL A 275 -8.76 -14.06 30.84
N ASN A 276 -9.69 -13.13 31.05
CA ASN A 276 -11.13 -13.38 31.08
C ASN A 276 -11.81 -13.12 29.73
N ARG A 277 -11.21 -12.32 28.85
CA ARG A 277 -11.84 -11.90 27.58
C ARG A 277 -11.28 -12.61 26.35
N ILE A 278 -10.04 -13.10 26.39
CA ILE A 278 -9.36 -13.67 25.22
C ILE A 278 -10.17 -14.76 24.51
N GLU A 279 -10.86 -15.64 25.24
CA GLU A 279 -11.66 -16.71 24.63
C GLU A 279 -12.80 -16.14 23.79
N LYS A 280 -13.49 -15.11 24.29
CA LYS A 280 -14.55 -14.43 23.56
C LYS A 280 -13.97 -13.63 22.38
N ASP A 281 -12.98 -12.81 22.66
CA ASP A 281 -12.53 -11.75 21.74
C ASP A 281 -11.66 -12.28 20.59
N ILE A 282 -10.93 -13.38 20.80
CA ILE A 282 -10.02 -13.96 19.79
C ILE A 282 -10.55 -15.30 19.24
N PHE A 283 -11.19 -16.11 20.09
CA PHE A 283 -11.59 -17.48 19.75
C PHE A 283 -13.10 -17.67 19.58
N GLY A 284 -13.89 -16.59 19.65
CA GLY A 284 -15.35 -16.64 19.61
C GLY A 284 -15.89 -17.06 18.24
N ASP A 285 -15.45 -16.38 17.18
CA ASP A 285 -15.96 -16.57 15.81
C ASP A 285 -14.91 -17.14 14.85
N THR A 286 -13.69 -17.34 15.32
CA THR A 286 -12.57 -17.88 14.54
C THR A 286 -11.60 -18.64 15.43
N VAL A 287 -10.69 -19.40 14.80
CA VAL A 287 -9.49 -19.93 15.45
C VAL A 287 -8.31 -19.41 14.64
N PRO A 288 -7.58 -18.38 15.12
CA PRO A 288 -6.45 -17.84 14.38
C PRO A 288 -5.32 -18.88 14.28
N ASP A 289 -4.50 -18.80 13.25
CA ASP A 289 -3.31 -19.64 13.15
C ASP A 289 -2.19 -19.12 14.08
N LEU A 290 -2.15 -17.80 14.28
CA LEU A 290 -1.20 -17.11 15.15
C LEU A 290 -1.90 -16.05 16.00
N VAL A 291 -1.62 -16.05 17.30
CA VAL A 291 -1.95 -14.94 18.21
C VAL A 291 -0.68 -14.19 18.54
N PHE A 292 -0.66 -12.87 18.38
CA PHE A 292 0.36 -12.00 18.97
C PHE A 292 -0.23 -11.33 20.21
N CYS A 293 0.35 -11.62 21.38
CA CYS A 293 -0.11 -11.09 22.66
C CYS A 293 0.85 -10.01 23.17
N MET A 294 0.34 -8.79 23.29
CA MET A 294 1.03 -7.63 23.87
C MET A 294 0.14 -6.97 24.93
N GLU A 295 0.40 -7.31 26.18
CA GLU A 295 -0.35 -6.88 27.37
C GLU A 295 0.61 -6.62 28.53
N GLY A 296 0.16 -5.86 29.53
CA GLY A 296 0.81 -5.77 30.84
C GLY A 296 1.29 -4.37 31.24
N VAL A 297 1.36 -3.41 30.32
CA VAL A 297 1.79 -2.03 30.66
C VAL A 297 0.84 -1.38 31.65
N ASN A 298 -0.46 -1.63 31.52
CA ASN A 298 -1.48 -1.09 32.40
C ASN A 298 -1.54 -1.83 33.73
N ASP A 299 -1.19 -3.12 33.78
CA ASP A 299 -1.04 -3.83 35.05
C ASP A 299 0.10 -3.25 35.89
N CYS A 300 1.18 -2.83 35.23
CA CYS A 300 2.31 -2.16 35.88
C CYS A 300 1.95 -0.78 36.43
N THR A 301 1.04 -0.04 35.78
CA THR A 301 0.85 1.40 36.02
C THR A 301 -0.49 1.77 36.68
N HIS A 302 -1.61 1.18 36.24
CA HIS A 302 -2.96 1.62 36.63
C HIS A 302 -3.20 1.56 38.14
N SER A 303 -2.70 0.53 38.83
CA SER A 303 -2.92 0.39 40.28
C SER A 303 -2.34 1.59 41.05
N PHE A 304 -1.22 2.15 40.58
CA PHE A 304 -0.60 3.33 41.16
C PHE A 304 -1.26 4.62 40.66
N ALA A 305 -1.51 4.73 39.35
CA ALA A 305 -2.12 5.91 38.74
C ALA A 305 -3.54 6.19 39.28
N PHE A 306 -4.27 5.13 39.65
CA PHE A 306 -5.65 5.20 40.11
C PHE A 306 -5.84 4.92 41.60
N GLY A 307 -4.75 4.71 42.35
CA GLY A 307 -4.79 4.53 43.80
C GLY A 307 -5.54 3.28 44.26
N GLU A 308 -5.42 2.16 43.54
CA GLU A 308 -6.00 0.89 43.97
C GLU A 308 -5.23 0.31 45.18
N GLU A 309 -5.91 -0.49 46.02
CA GLU A 309 -5.32 -1.04 47.26
C GLU A 309 -4.10 -1.95 47.01
N SER A 310 -4.06 -2.63 45.86
CA SER A 310 -2.98 -3.56 45.52
C SER A 310 -2.67 -3.57 44.03
N ALA A 311 -1.37 -3.60 43.73
CA ALA A 311 -0.83 -3.85 42.39
C ALA A 311 -0.46 -5.35 42.25
N PRO A 312 -0.58 -5.93 41.04
CA PRO A 312 -0.05 -7.26 40.77
C PRO A 312 1.49 -7.23 40.81
N ASP A 313 2.12 -8.38 41.08
CA ASP A 313 3.56 -8.57 40.90
C ASP A 313 3.87 -9.28 39.56
N GLY A 314 5.15 -9.39 39.20
CA GLY A 314 5.55 -10.01 37.93
C GLY A 314 5.26 -11.51 37.84
N GLU A 315 5.15 -12.21 38.97
CA GLU A 315 4.71 -13.62 38.99
C GLU A 315 3.22 -13.73 38.63
N MET A 316 2.36 -12.88 39.18
CA MET A 316 0.93 -12.85 38.84
C MET A 316 0.73 -12.56 37.35
N LEU A 317 1.48 -11.60 36.78
CA LEU A 317 1.43 -11.31 35.35
C LEU A 317 1.91 -12.48 34.51
N TRP A 318 3.00 -13.13 34.92
CA TRP A 318 3.50 -14.33 34.25
C TRP A 318 2.51 -15.50 34.28
N GLN A 319 1.81 -15.71 35.40
CA GLN A 319 0.76 -16.73 35.50
C GLN A 319 -0.42 -16.40 34.58
N GLY A 320 -0.82 -15.13 34.51
CA GLY A 320 -1.82 -14.64 33.57
C GLY A 320 -1.43 -14.91 32.11
N LEU A 321 -0.25 -14.48 31.70
CA LEU A 321 0.26 -14.69 30.33
C LEU A 321 0.42 -16.18 30.02
N SER A 322 0.90 -16.97 30.98
CA SER A 322 0.98 -18.43 30.85
C SER A 322 -0.38 -19.06 30.57
N SER A 323 -1.45 -18.61 31.23
CA SER A 323 -2.80 -19.13 30.99
C SER A 323 -3.33 -18.75 29.59
N VAL A 324 -2.98 -17.56 29.10
CA VAL A 324 -3.26 -17.11 27.73
C VAL A 324 -2.54 -17.99 26.71
N ILE A 325 -1.25 -18.30 26.94
CA ILE A 325 -0.47 -19.21 26.08
C ILE A 325 -1.08 -20.61 26.07
N ASP A 326 -1.38 -21.16 27.24
CA ASP A 326 -1.95 -22.50 27.38
C ASP A 326 -3.32 -22.59 26.66
N LEU A 327 -4.15 -21.54 26.74
CA LEU A 327 -5.43 -21.47 26.01
C LEU A 327 -5.24 -21.41 24.49
N ALA A 328 -4.31 -20.57 23.99
CA ALA A 328 -4.04 -20.47 22.56
C ALA A 328 -3.60 -21.82 21.97
N HIS A 329 -2.68 -22.51 22.65
CA HIS A 329 -2.26 -23.85 22.29
C HIS A 329 -3.39 -24.87 22.35
N ALA A 330 -4.26 -24.80 23.37
CA ALA A 330 -5.42 -25.66 23.50
C ALA A 330 -6.45 -25.46 22.36
N LYS A 331 -6.61 -24.23 21.87
CA LYS A 331 -7.43 -23.92 20.68
C LYS A 331 -6.73 -24.29 19.36
N GLY A 332 -5.41 -24.52 19.41
CA GLY A 332 -4.61 -24.99 18.27
C GLY A 332 -3.89 -23.88 17.51
N SER A 333 -3.79 -22.69 18.08
CA SER A 333 -3.06 -21.54 17.55
C SER A 333 -1.64 -21.51 18.07
N LYS A 334 -0.71 -21.01 17.26
CA LYS A 334 0.60 -20.56 17.76
C LYS A 334 0.40 -19.26 18.54
N ILE A 335 1.31 -18.96 19.47
CA ILE A 335 1.31 -17.69 20.18
C ILE A 335 2.70 -17.07 20.27
N TYR A 336 2.79 -15.83 19.84
CA TYR A 336 3.95 -14.97 20.02
C TYR A 336 3.66 -13.99 21.15
N VAL A 337 4.61 -13.80 22.06
CA VAL A 337 4.48 -12.90 23.21
C VAL A 337 5.55 -11.84 23.16
N SER A 338 5.23 -10.62 23.60
CA SER A 338 6.22 -9.55 23.74
C SER A 338 6.64 -9.29 25.17
N THR A 339 7.85 -8.76 25.37
CA THR A 339 8.16 -7.99 26.58
C THR A 339 7.33 -6.71 26.62
N VAL A 340 7.08 -6.19 27.82
CA VAL A 340 6.45 -4.89 28.05
C VAL A 340 7.47 -3.79 27.73
N MET A 341 7.14 -2.94 26.76
CA MET A 341 7.96 -1.80 26.37
C MET A 341 8.22 -0.83 27.55
N PRO A 342 9.27 -0.01 27.48
CA PRO A 342 9.51 1.01 28.49
C PRO A 342 8.38 2.05 28.50
N PHE A 343 8.08 2.57 29.69
CA PHE A 343 7.03 3.59 29.91
C PHE A 343 7.52 4.79 30.74
N GLY A 344 8.84 5.00 30.81
CA GLY A 344 9.48 6.07 31.55
C GLY A 344 9.20 7.44 30.95
N LEU A 345 8.63 8.32 31.77
CA LEU A 345 8.51 9.75 31.52
C LEU A 345 8.59 10.49 32.87
N ALA A 346 9.26 11.64 32.89
CA ALA A 346 9.20 12.52 34.06
C ALA A 346 7.76 13.03 34.24
N ASP A 347 7.21 12.87 35.45
CA ASP A 347 5.89 13.37 35.90
C ASP A 347 4.60 12.63 35.42
N ALA A 348 4.67 11.48 34.74
CA ALA A 348 3.54 10.55 34.50
C ALA A 348 4.02 9.20 33.90
N PRO A 349 3.17 8.16 33.75
CA PRO A 349 2.82 7.14 34.76
C PRO A 349 4.00 6.35 35.40
N TRP A 350 5.25 6.77 35.20
CA TRP A 350 6.42 6.11 35.76
C TRP A 350 6.50 6.22 37.29
N SER A 351 6.83 5.10 37.95
CA SER A 351 7.30 5.04 39.33
C SER A 351 8.28 3.89 39.49
N GLU A 352 9.18 3.96 40.47
CA GLU A 352 10.10 2.84 40.77
C GLU A 352 9.36 1.52 41.05
N ALA A 353 8.17 1.60 41.66
CA ALA A 353 7.34 0.44 41.95
C ALA A 353 6.73 -0.18 40.67
N ALA A 354 6.19 0.65 39.78
CA ALA A 354 5.66 0.22 38.49
C ALA A 354 6.77 -0.40 37.60
N GLU A 355 7.92 0.26 37.53
CA GLU A 355 9.06 -0.19 36.74
C GLU A 355 9.64 -1.51 37.26
N LYS A 356 9.63 -1.72 38.58
CA LYS A 356 10.04 -3.00 39.17
C LYS A 356 9.13 -4.16 38.73
N ILE A 357 7.82 -3.94 38.63
CA ILE A 357 6.88 -4.95 38.13
C ILE A 357 7.19 -5.26 36.66
N ARG A 358 7.41 -4.22 35.84
CA ARG A 358 7.77 -4.38 34.43
C ARG A 358 9.04 -5.22 34.25
N GLN A 359 10.10 -4.91 35.00
CA GLN A 359 11.37 -5.63 34.89
C GLN A 359 11.25 -7.09 35.34
N ASP A 360 10.61 -7.36 36.49
CA ASP A 360 10.37 -8.73 36.97
C ASP A 360 9.54 -9.54 35.95
N PHE A 361 8.49 -8.94 35.39
CA PHE A 361 7.69 -9.59 34.37
C PHE A 361 8.47 -9.83 33.07
N ASN A 362 9.25 -8.86 32.59
CA ASN A 362 10.07 -8.99 31.39
C ASN A 362 11.18 -10.03 31.54
N GLU A 363 11.81 -10.14 32.72
CA GLU A 363 12.79 -11.19 33.00
C GLU A 363 12.17 -12.59 32.89
N ARG A 364 10.93 -12.75 33.38
CA ARG A 364 10.18 -14.01 33.27
C ARG A 364 9.79 -14.32 31.84
N ILE A 365 9.34 -13.32 31.09
CA ILE A 365 9.06 -13.44 29.66
C ILE A 365 10.33 -13.85 28.90
N ARG A 366 11.51 -13.30 29.22
CA ARG A 366 12.77 -13.72 28.57
C ARG A 366 13.20 -15.14 28.93
N GLY A 367 12.92 -15.58 30.15
CA GLY A 367 13.21 -16.94 30.63
C GLY A 367 12.22 -18.01 30.17
N GLN A 368 11.15 -17.62 29.47
CA GLN A 368 10.04 -18.51 29.11
C GLN A 368 10.42 -19.56 28.06
N LYS A 369 9.70 -20.69 28.04
CA LYS A 369 9.81 -21.76 27.03
C LYS A 369 8.46 -22.30 26.56
N LYS A 370 7.38 -21.58 26.89
CA LYS A 370 5.99 -21.95 26.61
C LYS A 370 5.52 -21.42 25.25
N ALA A 371 5.63 -20.12 25.01
CA ALA A 371 5.21 -19.49 23.77
C ALA A 371 6.11 -19.91 22.59
N ASP A 372 5.52 -19.94 21.40
CA ASP A 372 6.21 -20.33 20.16
C ASP A 372 7.32 -19.34 19.78
N ARG A 373 7.17 -18.06 20.15
CA ARG A 373 8.19 -17.02 19.92
C ARG A 373 8.11 -15.89 20.94
N LEU A 374 9.27 -15.34 21.25
CA LEU A 374 9.45 -14.13 22.05
C LEU A 374 9.82 -12.96 21.14
N ILE A 375 9.09 -11.86 21.23
CA ILE A 375 9.41 -10.60 20.57
C ILE A 375 9.87 -9.60 21.65
N ASP A 376 11.17 -9.34 21.76
CA ASP A 376 11.70 -8.45 22.81
C ASP A 376 11.52 -6.96 22.44
N LEU A 377 10.30 -6.46 22.59
CA LEU A 377 9.95 -5.07 22.31
C LEU A 377 10.55 -4.08 23.32
N ASP A 378 10.82 -4.50 24.56
CA ASP A 378 11.62 -3.71 25.50
C ASP A 378 13.00 -3.39 24.92
N GLU A 379 13.75 -4.40 24.48
CA GLU A 379 15.06 -4.19 23.87
C GLU A 379 14.97 -3.37 22.57
N ALA A 380 13.97 -3.66 21.74
CA ALA A 380 13.84 -3.02 20.44
C ALA A 380 13.46 -1.54 20.51
N MET A 381 12.75 -1.12 21.56
CA MET A 381 12.14 0.21 21.66
C MET A 381 12.77 1.10 22.72
N ARG A 382 13.57 0.57 23.66
CA ARG A 382 14.23 1.36 24.70
C ARG A 382 15.40 2.20 24.17
N LYS A 383 15.71 3.29 24.86
CA LYS A 383 16.96 4.03 24.64
C LYS A 383 18.16 3.16 25.02
N PRO A 384 19.25 3.16 24.24
CA PRO A 384 20.48 2.45 24.60
C PRO A 384 21.07 2.86 25.96
N GLU A 385 20.93 4.13 26.31
CA GLU A 385 21.45 4.76 27.52
C GLU A 385 20.47 4.83 28.69
N ASP A 386 19.17 4.60 28.44
CA ASP A 386 18.11 4.60 29.45
C ASP A 386 17.07 3.52 29.15
N ILE A 387 17.17 2.40 29.88
CA ILE A 387 16.31 1.24 29.70
C ILE A 387 14.86 1.48 30.15
N HIS A 388 14.59 2.59 30.84
CA HIS A 388 13.26 2.92 31.35
C HIS A 388 12.44 3.71 30.33
N SER A 389 13.09 4.35 29.35
CA SER A 389 12.43 5.25 28.40
C SER A 389 12.44 4.69 26.98
N MET A 390 11.36 4.93 26.24
CA MET A 390 11.30 4.64 24.81
C MET A 390 12.22 5.59 24.03
N GLN A 391 12.74 5.15 22.87
CA GLN A 391 13.55 5.98 21.98
C GLN A 391 12.84 7.28 21.58
N ASP A 392 13.62 8.37 21.52
CA ASP A 392 13.10 9.68 21.12
C ASP A 392 12.53 9.63 19.71
N GLY A 393 11.38 10.28 19.52
CA GLY A 393 10.68 10.30 18.23
C GLY A 393 9.86 9.05 17.92
N MET A 394 9.84 8.02 18.80
CA MET A 394 9.03 6.81 18.61
C MET A 394 7.70 6.78 19.37
N HIS A 395 7.43 7.76 20.25
CA HIS A 395 6.20 7.84 21.04
C HIS A 395 5.53 9.22 20.93
N PHE A 396 4.28 9.33 21.38
CA PHE A 396 3.50 10.58 21.38
C PHE A 396 3.96 11.65 22.38
N GLY A 397 5.04 11.39 23.12
CA GLY A 397 5.49 12.24 24.22
C GLY A 397 4.97 11.82 25.60
N ASP A 398 4.09 10.82 25.69
CA ASP A 398 3.55 10.29 26.95
C ASP A 398 4.37 9.15 27.58
N GLY A 399 5.43 8.72 26.88
CA GLY A 399 6.32 7.63 27.26
C GLY A 399 5.76 6.23 27.03
N VAL A 400 4.46 6.06 26.74
CA VAL A 400 3.78 4.76 26.68
C VAL A 400 3.41 4.39 25.25
N HIS A 401 2.77 5.29 24.52
CA HIS A 401 2.14 4.97 23.25
C HIS A 401 3.09 5.24 22.08
N PRO A 402 3.43 4.22 21.27
CA PRO A 402 4.16 4.42 20.03
C PRO A 402 3.39 5.34 19.09
N ASN A 403 4.10 6.29 18.50
CA ASN A 403 3.58 7.07 17.37
C ASN A 403 3.75 6.28 16.06
N GLU A 404 3.53 6.91 14.90
CA GLU A 404 3.71 6.27 13.59
C GLU A 404 5.11 5.64 13.40
N ALA A 405 6.19 6.33 13.83
CA ALA A 405 7.54 5.81 13.69
C ALA A 405 7.78 4.60 14.61
N GLY A 406 7.35 4.67 15.87
CA GLY A 406 7.45 3.54 16.78
C GLY A 406 6.58 2.35 16.39
N GLY A 407 5.35 2.62 15.93
CA GLY A 407 4.43 1.62 15.42
C GLY A 407 4.99 0.88 14.20
N ARG A 408 5.59 1.59 13.24
CA ARG A 408 6.30 0.98 12.10
C ARG A 408 7.46 0.09 12.53
N ARG A 409 8.24 0.51 13.52
CA ARG A 409 9.35 -0.28 14.05
C ARG A 409 8.86 -1.62 14.63
N ILE A 410 7.76 -1.60 15.39
CA ILE A 410 7.13 -2.81 15.92
C ILE A 410 6.59 -3.69 14.78
N ALA A 411 5.91 -3.08 13.80
CA ALA A 411 5.38 -3.78 12.64
C ALA A 411 6.47 -4.49 11.82
N GLU A 412 7.64 -3.87 11.63
CA GLU A 412 8.79 -4.46 10.95
C GLU A 412 9.31 -5.71 11.64
N ILE A 413 9.47 -5.63 12.97
CA ILE A 413 9.94 -6.77 13.77
C ILE A 413 8.94 -7.92 13.63
N LEU A 414 7.65 -7.65 13.84
CA LEU A 414 6.61 -8.67 13.74
C LEU A 414 6.49 -9.24 12.33
N LEU A 415 6.62 -8.41 11.29
CA LEU A 415 6.59 -8.84 9.90
C LEU A 415 7.69 -9.87 9.61
N MET A 416 8.94 -9.57 9.98
CA MET A 416 10.08 -10.49 9.80
C MET A 416 9.87 -11.79 10.56
N GLU A 417 9.29 -11.72 11.75
CA GLU A 417 9.07 -12.88 12.59
C GLU A 417 7.92 -13.77 12.07
N ILE A 418 6.85 -13.16 11.55
CA ILE A 418 5.71 -13.86 10.95
C ILE A 418 6.10 -14.50 9.62
N LEU A 419 6.86 -13.78 8.79
CA LEU A 419 7.33 -14.29 7.50
C LEU A 419 8.55 -15.21 7.65
N ASP A 420 9.17 -15.26 8.83
CA ASP A 420 10.42 -15.98 9.07
C ASP A 420 11.54 -15.54 8.11
N GLU A 421 11.64 -14.23 7.90
CA GLU A 421 12.63 -13.58 7.02
C GLU A 421 13.72 -12.88 7.85
N SER A 422 14.97 -12.93 7.39
CA SER A 422 16.09 -12.22 8.03
C SER A 422 16.26 -10.78 7.53
N MET A 423 15.53 -10.37 6.49
CA MET A 423 15.74 -9.12 5.76
C MET A 423 14.47 -8.68 5.04
N ASP A 424 14.12 -7.40 5.15
CA ASP A 424 13.06 -6.79 4.36
C ASP A 424 13.56 -6.51 2.93
N PHE A 425 13.41 -7.47 2.02
CA PHE A 425 13.91 -7.29 0.66
C PHE A 425 13.19 -6.18 -0.13
N LEU A 426 11.95 -5.81 0.22
CA LEU A 426 11.28 -4.67 -0.44
C LEU A 426 12.02 -3.37 -0.16
N LYS A 427 12.50 -3.18 1.08
CA LYS A 427 13.40 -2.07 1.42
C LYS A 427 14.66 -2.10 0.57
N GLU A 428 15.29 -3.27 0.47
CA GLU A 428 16.58 -3.37 -0.23
C GLU A 428 16.43 -3.11 -1.74
N GLU A 429 15.30 -3.52 -2.31
CA GLU A 429 14.91 -3.24 -3.69
C GLU A 429 14.60 -1.76 -3.92
N HIS A 430 13.85 -1.12 -3.00
CA HIS A 430 13.58 0.32 -3.02
C HIS A 430 14.87 1.15 -3.01
N LEU A 431 15.81 0.81 -2.12
CA LEU A 431 17.12 1.44 -2.06
C LEU A 431 17.97 1.27 -3.33
N ALA A 432 17.63 0.31 -4.20
CA ALA A 432 18.30 0.10 -5.47
C ALA A 432 17.66 0.88 -6.64
N VAL A 433 16.47 1.47 -6.47
CA VAL A 433 15.77 2.22 -7.53
C VAL A 433 16.66 3.28 -8.19
N PRO A 434 17.39 4.15 -7.45
CA PRO A 434 18.25 5.16 -8.08
C PRO A 434 19.35 4.57 -8.96
N LEU A 435 19.83 3.35 -8.68
CA LEU A 435 20.84 2.68 -9.50
C LEU A 435 20.28 2.28 -10.86
N PHE A 436 19.03 1.80 -10.89
CA PHE A 436 18.35 1.41 -12.13
C PHE A 436 17.86 2.60 -12.94
N GLU A 437 17.55 3.71 -12.28
CA GLU A 437 17.09 4.94 -12.93
C GLU A 437 18.20 5.86 -13.41
N ASN A 438 19.43 5.64 -12.94
CA ASN A 438 20.63 6.24 -13.50
C ASN A 438 21.58 5.23 -14.16
N PRO A 439 21.11 4.45 -15.15
CA PRO A 439 21.92 3.40 -15.76
C PRO A 439 23.05 3.93 -16.66
N VAL A 440 23.11 5.25 -16.90
CA VAL A 440 24.19 5.86 -17.70
C VAL A 440 25.50 5.99 -16.92
N ASP A 441 25.44 6.02 -15.58
CA ASP A 441 26.62 6.17 -14.71
C ASP A 441 27.12 4.84 -14.11
N TYR A 442 26.37 3.74 -14.31
CA TYR A 442 26.70 2.42 -13.76
C TYR A 442 26.98 1.38 -14.85
N PRO A 443 27.80 0.36 -14.56
CA PRO A 443 28.10 -0.72 -15.51
C PRO A 443 26.86 -1.58 -15.81
N PRO A 444 26.44 -1.68 -17.08
CA PRO A 444 25.21 -2.40 -17.45
C PRO A 444 25.19 -3.87 -17.02
N ASP A 445 26.31 -4.58 -17.06
CA ASP A 445 26.38 -6.00 -16.68
C ASP A 445 26.06 -6.24 -15.20
N ARG A 446 26.46 -5.30 -14.33
CA ARG A 446 26.17 -5.36 -12.89
C ARG A 446 24.70 -5.05 -12.61
N LEU A 447 24.15 -4.01 -13.23
CA LEU A 447 22.73 -3.69 -13.14
C LEU A 447 21.87 -4.86 -13.66
N SER A 448 22.22 -5.45 -14.79
CA SER A 448 21.53 -6.62 -15.33
C SER A 448 21.64 -7.85 -14.42
N LYS A 449 22.75 -8.03 -13.70
CA LYS A 449 22.87 -9.09 -12.68
C LYS A 449 21.95 -8.81 -11.49
N MET A 450 21.89 -7.57 -11.01
CA MET A 450 20.97 -7.19 -9.93
C MET A 450 19.50 -7.38 -10.32
N ALA A 451 19.11 -6.92 -11.52
CA ALA A 451 17.76 -7.10 -12.02
C ALA A 451 17.37 -8.58 -12.06
N ARG A 452 18.24 -9.45 -12.59
CA ARG A 452 18.02 -10.91 -12.59
C ARG A 452 17.91 -11.50 -11.18
N LEU A 453 18.71 -11.02 -10.22
CA LEU A 453 18.59 -11.45 -8.82
C LEU A 453 17.24 -11.03 -8.23
N ALA A 454 16.81 -9.80 -8.43
CA ALA A 454 15.52 -9.32 -7.95
C ALA A 454 14.35 -10.17 -8.48
N TYR A 455 14.31 -10.44 -9.78
CA TYR A 455 13.32 -11.35 -10.38
C TYR A 455 13.41 -12.76 -9.78
N ALA A 456 14.62 -13.33 -9.66
CA ALA A 456 14.80 -14.65 -9.08
C ALA A 456 14.39 -14.74 -7.61
N ILE A 457 14.63 -13.68 -6.81
CA ILE A 457 14.24 -13.61 -5.39
C ILE A 457 12.72 -13.63 -5.26
N ARG A 458 12.01 -12.84 -6.08
CA ARG A 458 10.55 -12.77 -6.11
C ARG A 458 9.91 -14.11 -6.44
N GLU A 459 10.56 -14.92 -7.30
CA GLU A 459 10.07 -16.23 -7.71
C GLU A 459 10.56 -17.40 -6.82
N CYS A 460 11.51 -17.15 -5.91
CA CYS A 460 12.16 -18.21 -5.16
C CYS A 460 11.30 -18.69 -3.99
N GLY A 461 10.72 -19.90 -4.07
CA GLY A 461 10.01 -20.52 -2.95
C GLY A 461 10.89 -21.12 -1.85
N ASP A 462 12.20 -21.25 -2.08
CA ASP A 462 13.15 -21.82 -1.12
C ASP A 462 13.80 -20.73 -0.28
N ARG A 463 13.66 -20.81 1.06
CA ARG A 463 14.11 -19.76 1.98
C ARG A 463 15.63 -19.55 1.92
N ASP A 464 16.42 -20.60 2.13
CA ASP A 464 17.87 -20.48 2.22
C ASP A 464 18.47 -19.93 0.93
N ARG A 465 17.97 -20.39 -0.21
CA ARG A 465 18.37 -19.87 -1.52
C ARG A 465 17.92 -18.42 -1.72
N ARG A 466 16.71 -18.06 -1.30
CA ARG A 466 16.21 -16.69 -1.35
C ARG A 466 17.11 -15.77 -0.53
N GLU A 467 17.42 -16.12 0.71
CA GLU A 467 18.32 -15.36 1.59
C GLU A 467 19.72 -15.19 0.99
N GLN A 468 20.28 -16.24 0.37
CA GLN A 468 21.57 -16.15 -0.32
C GLN A 468 21.52 -15.16 -1.49
N MET A 469 20.46 -15.18 -2.29
CA MET A 469 20.30 -14.25 -3.40
C MET A 469 20.07 -12.82 -2.93
N GLN A 470 19.31 -12.62 -1.85
CA GLN A 470 19.11 -11.30 -1.22
C GLN A 470 20.46 -10.72 -0.75
N LYS A 471 21.29 -11.52 -0.07
CA LYS A 471 22.65 -11.10 0.32
C LYS A 471 23.49 -10.69 -0.89
N GLN A 472 23.48 -11.49 -1.96
CA GLN A 472 24.18 -11.15 -3.20
C GLN A 472 23.66 -9.87 -3.85
N PHE A 473 22.34 -9.64 -3.83
CA PHE A 473 21.75 -8.41 -4.35
C PHE A 473 22.25 -7.19 -3.58
N VAL A 474 22.21 -7.25 -2.24
CA VAL A 474 22.71 -6.19 -1.37
C VAL A 474 24.20 -5.96 -1.58
N GLU A 475 25.02 -7.01 -1.65
CA GLU A 475 26.45 -6.90 -1.93
C GLU A 475 26.74 -6.13 -3.23
N ILE A 476 26.01 -6.42 -4.32
CA ILE A 476 26.20 -5.70 -5.58
C ILE A 476 25.73 -4.26 -5.48
N ARG A 477 24.58 -3.99 -4.84
CA ARG A 477 24.06 -2.62 -4.63
C ARG A 477 25.09 -1.77 -3.89
N GLU A 478 25.59 -2.28 -2.79
CA GLU A 478 26.59 -1.63 -1.95
C GLU A 478 27.91 -1.39 -2.69
N GLU A 479 28.35 -2.35 -3.50
CA GLU A 479 29.52 -2.18 -4.36
C GLU A 479 29.31 -1.04 -5.37
N LEU A 480 28.16 -0.98 -6.04
CA LEU A 480 27.87 0.06 -7.03
C LEU A 480 27.85 1.45 -6.39
N ILE A 481 27.19 1.60 -5.24
CA ILE A 481 27.10 2.87 -4.50
C ILE A 481 28.48 3.38 -4.10
N ARG A 482 29.38 2.49 -3.66
CA ARG A 482 30.72 2.89 -3.20
C ARG A 482 31.72 3.15 -4.32
N SER A 483 31.52 2.53 -5.48
CA SER A 483 32.55 2.44 -6.53
C SER A 483 32.36 3.41 -7.68
N TYR A 484 31.18 4.03 -7.80
CA TYR A 484 30.83 4.87 -8.95
C TYR A 484 30.30 6.23 -8.49
N GLU A 485 30.80 7.29 -9.13
CA GLU A 485 30.35 8.66 -8.90
C GLU A 485 29.10 8.94 -9.74
N VAL A 486 28.04 9.43 -9.09
CA VAL A 486 26.78 9.82 -9.74
C VAL A 486 26.92 11.24 -10.28
N LYS A 487 26.73 11.40 -11.59
CA LYS A 487 26.65 12.74 -12.18
C LYS A 487 25.31 13.37 -11.84
N SER A 488 25.32 14.68 -11.62
CA SER A 488 24.09 15.41 -11.35
C SER A 488 23.16 15.33 -12.58
N PRO A 489 21.92 14.86 -12.41
CA PRO A 489 20.97 14.82 -13.51
C PRO A 489 20.43 16.24 -13.79
N ILE A 490 19.70 16.38 -14.89
CA ILE A 490 18.99 17.62 -15.19
C ILE A 490 17.63 17.56 -14.49
N TYR A 491 17.54 18.18 -13.31
CA TYR A 491 16.25 18.35 -12.64
C TYR A 491 15.33 19.26 -13.46
N LEU A 492 14.09 18.83 -13.67
CA LEU A 492 13.14 19.54 -14.54
C LEU A 492 12.57 20.81 -13.92
N TRP A 493 12.45 20.80 -12.60
CA TRP A 493 11.87 21.86 -11.81
C TRP A 493 12.90 22.42 -10.81
N PRO A 494 12.91 23.74 -10.61
CA PRO A 494 13.66 24.35 -9.51
C PRO A 494 13.22 23.78 -8.15
N ASP A 495 14.13 23.83 -7.17
CA ASP A 495 13.87 23.38 -5.81
C ASP A 495 12.62 24.07 -5.23
N GLY A 496 11.68 23.28 -4.71
CA GLY A 496 10.43 23.78 -4.13
C GLY A 496 9.43 24.36 -5.14
N LYS A 497 9.65 24.21 -6.46
CA LYS A 497 8.77 24.75 -7.52
C LYS A 497 8.08 23.66 -8.36
N ILE A 498 8.08 22.40 -7.89
CA ILE A 498 7.41 21.30 -8.58
C ILE A 498 5.87 21.48 -8.45
N PRO A 499 5.12 21.62 -9.55
CA PRO A 499 3.67 21.73 -9.48
C PRO A 499 3.07 20.43 -8.96
N THR A 500 2.33 20.50 -7.84
CA THR A 500 1.86 19.32 -7.09
C THR A 500 0.40 19.51 -6.69
N CYS A 501 -0.41 18.47 -6.89
CA CYS A 501 -1.81 18.42 -6.45
C CYS A 501 -2.11 17.16 -5.61
N THR A 502 -1.21 16.17 -5.64
CA THR A 502 -1.29 14.98 -4.80
C THR A 502 -0.75 15.26 -3.41
N LYS A 503 -1.49 14.84 -2.37
CA LYS A 503 -0.95 14.75 -1.01
C LYS A 503 -0.23 13.42 -0.85
N TYR A 504 1.10 13.47 -1.00
CA TYR A 504 1.97 12.33 -0.78
C TYR A 504 3.03 12.71 0.25
N SER A 505 3.03 12.04 1.39
CA SER A 505 3.88 12.39 2.53
C SER A 505 4.58 11.20 3.17
N ASP A 506 4.25 9.97 2.77
CA ASP A 506 4.82 8.76 3.36
C ASP A 506 4.94 7.63 2.34
N ASN A 507 6.11 7.00 2.35
CA ASN A 507 6.41 5.77 1.61
C ASN A 507 7.22 4.77 2.45
N SER A 508 7.16 4.89 3.77
CA SER A 508 7.95 4.07 4.69
C SER A 508 7.70 2.55 4.57
N ASP A 509 6.59 2.15 3.97
CA ASP A 509 6.25 0.76 3.62
C ASP A 509 6.76 0.33 2.23
N TYR A 510 7.56 1.17 1.58
CA TYR A 510 8.10 1.00 0.22
C TYR A 510 6.99 0.73 -0.79
N ARG A 511 5.83 1.38 -0.60
CA ARG A 511 4.62 1.17 -1.40
C ARG A 511 4.86 1.53 -2.86
N TYR A 512 5.62 2.59 -3.05
CA TYR A 512 6.00 3.11 -4.34
C TYR A 512 7.52 3.05 -4.49
N MET A 513 8.01 3.05 -5.72
CA MET A 513 9.45 3.07 -6.03
C MET A 513 10.13 4.39 -5.64
N HIS A 514 9.35 5.46 -5.45
CA HIS A 514 9.85 6.80 -5.18
C HIS A 514 9.28 7.37 -3.89
N ASP A 515 10.13 8.02 -3.12
CA ASP A 515 9.73 8.71 -1.89
C ASP A 515 9.08 10.08 -2.17
N PRO A 516 8.38 10.69 -1.19
CA PRO A 516 7.66 11.95 -1.38
C PRO A 516 8.50 13.13 -1.87
N ASP A 517 9.80 13.09 -1.64
CA ASP A 517 10.77 14.10 -2.05
C ASP A 517 11.34 13.85 -3.46
N PHE A 518 10.88 12.82 -4.18
CA PHE A 518 11.30 12.55 -5.54
C PHE A 518 11.06 13.76 -6.45
N ARG A 519 12.11 14.11 -7.19
CA ARG A 519 12.10 15.20 -8.15
C ARG A 519 12.28 14.61 -9.54
N PRO A 520 11.44 14.96 -10.52
CA PRO A 520 11.60 14.42 -11.86
C PRO A 520 12.83 15.02 -12.55
N TYR A 521 13.55 14.19 -13.31
CA TYR A 521 14.80 14.57 -13.94
C TYR A 521 15.03 13.88 -15.29
N LEU A 522 15.97 14.46 -16.06
CA LEU A 522 16.45 13.95 -17.34
C LEU A 522 17.91 13.49 -17.23
N LEU A 523 18.21 12.40 -17.92
CA LEU A 523 19.57 11.94 -18.20
C LEU A 523 19.83 11.99 -19.70
N GLU A 524 21.07 12.30 -20.07
CA GLU A 524 21.47 12.49 -21.48
C GLU A 524 22.33 11.32 -21.97
N MET A 525 22.05 10.85 -23.18
CA MET A 525 22.91 9.98 -23.97
C MET A 525 23.08 10.63 -25.34
N LEU A 526 24.11 11.46 -25.43
CA LEU A 526 24.36 12.31 -26.60
C LEU A 526 25.26 11.61 -27.62
N LEU A 527 25.04 11.92 -28.90
CA LEU A 527 25.92 11.53 -29.99
C LEU A 527 27.27 12.26 -29.91
N PRO A 528 28.34 11.68 -30.50
CA PRO A 528 29.61 12.37 -30.72
C PRO A 528 29.45 13.74 -31.41
N GLU A 529 30.36 14.67 -31.11
CA GLU A 529 30.32 16.05 -31.63
C GLU A 529 30.50 16.16 -33.16
N ASP A 530 31.03 15.13 -33.80
CA ASP A 530 31.22 15.05 -35.24
C ASP A 530 30.04 14.41 -36.01
N GLU A 531 29.04 13.86 -35.29
CA GLU A 531 27.84 13.30 -35.89
C GLU A 531 26.69 14.32 -35.95
N THR A 532 25.90 14.31 -37.02
CA THR A 532 24.69 15.16 -37.14
C THR A 532 23.46 14.39 -36.66
N PRO A 533 22.79 14.84 -35.58
CA PRO A 533 21.61 14.15 -35.06
C PRO A 533 20.41 14.20 -36.02
N ARG A 534 19.63 13.11 -36.04
CA ARG A 534 18.38 13.01 -36.80
C ARG A 534 17.17 13.64 -36.09
N GLY A 535 17.29 13.81 -34.77
CA GLY A 535 16.25 14.31 -33.86
C GLY A 535 16.59 13.93 -32.42
N ALA A 536 15.62 14.10 -31.52
CA ALA A 536 15.73 13.71 -30.11
C ALA A 536 14.67 12.68 -29.73
N ILE A 537 15.07 11.58 -29.09
CA ILE A 537 14.19 10.59 -28.47
C ILE A 537 14.24 10.81 -26.95
N LEU A 538 13.09 11.06 -26.31
CA LEU A 538 12.96 10.96 -24.86
C LEU A 538 12.23 9.65 -24.53
N ALA A 539 12.92 8.73 -23.86
CA ALA A 539 12.35 7.47 -23.40
C ALA A 539 11.75 7.62 -22.00
N ILE A 540 10.55 7.08 -21.79
CA ILE A 540 9.83 7.06 -20.52
C ILE A 540 9.46 5.61 -20.20
N ALA A 541 10.15 5.01 -19.24
CA ALA A 541 9.90 3.63 -18.83
C ALA A 541 8.51 3.44 -18.21
N GLY A 542 8.02 2.20 -18.23
CA GLY A 542 6.76 1.80 -17.63
C GLY A 542 6.84 1.57 -16.12
N GLY A 543 5.74 1.06 -15.56
CA GLY A 543 5.57 0.90 -14.12
C GLY A 543 5.74 2.22 -13.36
N GLU A 544 6.29 2.15 -12.16
CA GLU A 544 6.74 3.32 -11.39
C GLU A 544 8.21 3.62 -11.64
N HIS A 545 8.70 3.38 -12.87
CA HIS A 545 10.12 3.40 -13.18
C HIS A 545 10.90 2.36 -12.33
N GLY A 546 12.12 2.65 -11.86
CA GLY A 546 12.99 1.67 -11.21
C GLY A 546 13.63 0.69 -12.19
N MET A 547 13.56 -0.62 -11.92
CA MET A 547 14.24 -1.65 -12.76
C MET A 547 13.83 -1.61 -14.25
N GLY A 548 12.57 -1.23 -14.54
CA GLY A 548 12.07 -1.10 -15.92
C GLY A 548 12.86 -0.08 -16.74
N THR A 549 13.46 0.92 -16.09
CA THR A 549 14.29 1.95 -16.72
C THR A 549 15.53 1.36 -17.40
N LEU A 550 16.02 0.22 -16.95
CA LEU A 550 17.15 -0.45 -17.59
C LEU A 550 16.79 -0.96 -19.01
N ASN A 551 15.67 -1.66 -19.15
CA ASN A 551 15.28 -2.29 -20.41
C ASN A 551 14.40 -1.38 -21.29
N GLU A 552 13.46 -0.63 -20.71
CA GLU A 552 12.53 0.24 -21.47
C GLU A 552 13.09 1.65 -21.67
N GLY A 553 14.05 2.08 -20.84
CA GLY A 553 14.73 3.36 -20.97
C GLY A 553 16.08 3.21 -21.65
N TYR A 554 17.08 2.77 -20.89
CA TYR A 554 18.49 2.79 -21.31
C TYR A 554 18.80 1.91 -22.50
N GLN A 555 18.31 0.66 -22.54
CA GLN A 555 18.53 -0.19 -23.70
C GLN A 555 17.91 0.39 -24.98
N VAL A 556 16.74 1.02 -24.86
CA VAL A 556 16.07 1.69 -25.99
C VAL A 556 16.86 2.91 -26.45
N MET A 557 17.31 3.75 -25.52
CA MET A 557 18.18 4.89 -25.84
C MET A 557 19.44 4.44 -26.57
N ARG A 558 20.09 3.36 -26.14
CA ARG A 558 21.29 2.84 -26.82
C ARG A 558 21.03 2.52 -28.28
N GLU A 559 19.91 1.87 -28.58
CA GLU A 559 19.59 1.46 -29.95
C GLU A 559 19.21 2.63 -30.86
N PHE A 560 18.55 3.66 -30.32
CA PHE A 560 18.29 4.88 -31.08
C PHE A 560 19.53 5.77 -31.18
N ASN A 561 20.39 5.81 -30.16
CA ASN A 561 21.65 6.54 -30.22
C ASN A 561 22.57 5.92 -31.29
N GLU A 562 22.66 4.58 -31.36
CA GLU A 562 23.35 3.86 -32.44
C GLU A 562 22.74 4.14 -33.85
N ARG A 563 21.53 4.69 -33.92
CA ARG A 563 20.85 5.11 -35.15
C ARG A 563 20.95 6.61 -35.44
N GLY A 564 21.70 7.36 -34.63
CA GLY A 564 21.96 8.79 -34.86
C GLY A 564 20.91 9.71 -34.24
N TYR A 565 20.29 9.35 -33.12
CA TYR A 565 19.42 10.24 -32.34
C TYR A 565 20.10 10.71 -31.05
N GLN A 566 19.87 11.97 -30.68
CA GLN A 566 20.11 12.38 -29.29
C GLN A 566 19.09 11.67 -28.41
N CYS A 567 19.53 11.00 -27.37
CA CYS A 567 18.64 10.24 -26.51
C CYS A 567 18.62 10.82 -25.10
N PHE A 568 17.43 10.84 -24.52
CA PHE A 568 17.20 11.31 -23.18
C PHE A 568 16.33 10.30 -22.43
N LEU A 569 16.63 10.08 -21.17
CA LEU A 569 15.83 9.25 -20.29
C LEU A 569 15.10 10.16 -19.32
N LEU A 570 13.78 10.11 -19.34
CA LEU A 570 12.93 10.88 -18.43
C LEU A 570 12.45 9.98 -17.30
N ASN A 571 12.88 10.31 -16.08
CA ASN A 571 12.28 9.82 -14.85
C ASN A 571 11.29 10.89 -14.36
N SER A 572 10.04 10.79 -14.81
CA SER A 572 8.92 11.64 -14.39
C SER A 572 8.33 11.16 -13.06
N ARG A 573 7.46 11.93 -12.41
CA ARG A 573 6.59 11.35 -11.38
C ARG A 573 5.70 10.28 -12.03
N PRO A 574 5.72 9.01 -11.57
CA PRO A 574 4.88 7.98 -12.15
C PRO A 574 3.40 8.27 -11.90
N ASN A 575 2.56 7.93 -12.88
CA ASN A 575 1.11 7.98 -12.72
C ASN A 575 0.59 6.63 -12.18
N HIS A 576 -0.63 6.63 -11.63
CA HIS A 576 -1.23 5.48 -10.92
C HIS A 576 -0.55 5.08 -9.59
N GLY A 577 0.24 5.98 -9.02
CA GLY A 577 0.76 5.84 -7.66
C GLY A 577 2.01 6.67 -7.41
N PRO A 578 2.08 7.44 -6.30
CA PRO A 578 0.97 8.15 -5.66
C PRO A 578 0.49 9.36 -6.47
N TRP A 579 1.32 9.87 -7.39
CA TRP A 579 1.00 11.08 -8.14
C TRP A 579 -0.08 10.87 -9.20
N SER A 580 -0.76 11.97 -9.52
CA SER A 580 -1.79 12.01 -10.53
C SER A 580 -1.21 11.97 -11.95
N GLY A 581 -2.06 11.58 -12.91
CA GLY A 581 -1.68 11.67 -14.32
C GLY A 581 -1.36 13.10 -14.79
N ILE A 582 -1.94 14.12 -14.15
CA ILE A 582 -1.68 15.52 -14.48
C ILE A 582 -0.25 15.92 -14.07
N GLU A 583 0.20 15.51 -12.89
CA GLU A 583 1.58 15.75 -12.42
C GLU A 583 2.61 15.05 -13.32
N CYS A 584 2.34 13.79 -13.68
CA CYS A 584 3.17 13.03 -14.62
C CYS A 584 3.23 13.68 -16.02
N GLY A 585 2.09 14.16 -16.52
CA GLY A 585 2.01 14.90 -17.79
C GLY A 585 2.77 16.22 -17.75
N ALA A 586 2.73 16.93 -16.62
CA ALA A 586 3.43 18.20 -16.44
C ALA A 586 4.94 18.01 -16.49
N ASP A 587 5.45 16.96 -15.83
CA ASP A 587 6.87 16.60 -15.89
C ASP A 587 7.30 16.24 -17.31
N THR A 588 6.47 15.48 -18.02
CA THR A 588 6.73 15.11 -19.42
C THR A 588 6.76 16.33 -20.34
N ALA A 589 5.81 17.25 -20.20
CA ALA A 589 5.78 18.50 -20.95
C ALA A 589 6.99 19.40 -20.63
N ARG A 590 7.40 19.43 -19.35
CA ARG A 590 8.57 20.17 -18.89
C ARG A 590 9.86 19.65 -19.51
N ALA A 591 10.01 18.33 -19.62
CA ALA A 591 11.13 17.70 -20.30
C ALA A 591 11.20 18.06 -21.79
N VAL A 592 10.06 18.02 -22.49
CA VAL A 592 9.97 18.43 -23.90
C VAL A 592 10.39 19.89 -24.06
N ARG A 593 9.86 20.79 -23.21
CA ARG A 593 10.23 22.21 -23.21
C ARG A 593 11.72 22.42 -22.99
N TYR A 594 12.31 21.69 -22.04
CA TYR A 594 13.74 21.77 -21.78
C TYR A 594 14.57 21.38 -23.01
N VAL A 595 14.30 20.22 -23.61
CA VAL A 595 15.03 19.77 -24.81
C VAL A 595 14.82 20.74 -25.98
N ARG A 596 13.60 21.25 -26.15
CA ARG A 596 13.24 22.21 -27.20
C ARG A 596 13.94 23.56 -27.04
N ALA A 597 13.96 24.11 -25.83
CA ALA A 597 14.62 25.37 -25.50
C ALA A 597 16.14 25.30 -25.69
N HIS A 598 16.72 24.11 -25.58
CA HIS A 598 18.15 23.86 -25.75
C HIS A 598 18.47 23.12 -27.06
N ALA A 599 17.59 23.18 -28.06
CA ALA A 599 17.77 22.48 -29.33
C ALA A 599 19.12 22.77 -30.02
N ASP A 600 19.61 24.01 -29.92
CA ASP A 600 20.93 24.41 -30.44
C ASP A 600 22.07 23.66 -29.75
N ARG A 601 22.03 23.50 -28.41
CA ARG A 601 23.01 22.71 -27.64
C ARG A 601 23.03 21.26 -28.11
N TYR A 602 21.85 20.72 -28.43
CA TYR A 602 21.71 19.32 -28.83
C TYR A 602 21.87 19.08 -30.33
N ARG A 603 22.05 20.14 -31.13
CA ARG A 603 22.21 20.06 -32.60
C ARG A 603 21.01 19.38 -33.28
N ILE A 604 19.81 19.63 -32.76
CA ILE A 604 18.54 19.13 -33.30
C ILE A 604 17.65 20.29 -33.75
N ARG A 605 16.64 20.02 -34.58
CA ARG A 605 15.56 20.99 -34.81
C ARG A 605 14.57 20.95 -33.64
N PRO A 606 14.03 22.10 -33.20
CA PRO A 606 13.10 22.15 -32.07
C PRO A 606 11.75 21.45 -32.32
N ASN A 607 11.44 21.11 -33.57
CA ASN A 607 10.25 20.35 -33.99
C ASN A 607 10.56 18.89 -34.35
N GLN A 608 11.60 18.31 -33.76
CA GLN A 608 11.98 16.90 -33.95
C GLN A 608 12.18 16.16 -32.62
N ILE A 609 11.22 16.32 -31.71
CA ILE A 609 11.24 15.69 -30.39
C ILE A 609 10.22 14.53 -30.38
N ILE A 610 10.74 13.31 -30.28
CA ILE A 610 9.97 12.07 -30.21
C ILE A 610 9.89 11.62 -28.75
N LEU A 611 8.69 11.28 -28.27
CA LEU A 611 8.53 10.61 -26.98
C LEU A 611 8.30 9.11 -27.21
N ALA A 612 9.10 8.27 -26.54
CA ALA A 612 8.94 6.82 -26.55
C ALA A 612 8.48 6.34 -25.17
N GLY A 613 7.22 5.95 -25.05
CA GLY A 613 6.61 5.59 -23.77
C GLY A 613 6.21 4.12 -23.72
N PHE A 614 6.54 3.48 -22.60
CA PHE A 614 6.31 2.05 -22.38
C PHE A 614 5.28 1.88 -21.27
N SER A 615 4.22 1.11 -21.50
CA SER A 615 3.18 0.87 -20.47
C SER A 615 2.75 2.18 -19.79
N ASN A 616 3.02 2.36 -18.49
CA ASN A 616 2.76 3.58 -17.74
C ASN A 616 3.43 4.85 -18.31
N GLY A 617 4.63 4.73 -18.89
CA GLY A 617 5.30 5.82 -19.61
C GLY A 617 4.59 6.21 -20.90
N GLY A 618 3.83 5.29 -21.52
CA GLY A 618 2.90 5.62 -22.60
C GLY A 618 1.74 6.48 -22.12
N ILE A 619 1.22 6.18 -20.91
CA ILE A 619 0.19 6.99 -20.27
C ILE A 619 0.73 8.39 -19.88
N ALA A 620 1.99 8.49 -19.44
CA ALA A 620 2.64 9.78 -19.20
C ALA A 620 2.59 10.69 -20.45
N ILE A 621 2.87 10.12 -21.62
CA ILE A 621 2.77 10.83 -22.90
C ILE A 621 1.32 11.21 -23.20
N GLU A 622 0.37 10.30 -23.05
CA GLU A 622 -1.06 10.60 -23.24
C GLU A 622 -1.52 11.76 -22.35
N LYS A 623 -1.07 11.81 -21.09
CA LYS A 623 -1.39 12.90 -20.15
C LYS A 623 -0.69 14.21 -20.50
N CYS A 624 0.54 14.15 -21.00
CA CYS A 624 1.22 15.30 -21.58
C CYS A 624 0.42 15.88 -22.76
N ILE A 625 -0.01 15.02 -23.69
CA ILE A 625 -0.79 15.44 -24.85
C ILE A 625 -2.13 16.03 -24.39
N GLU A 626 -2.86 15.31 -23.53
CA GLU A 626 -4.18 15.72 -23.02
C GLU A 626 -4.13 17.10 -22.36
N TYR A 627 -3.17 17.35 -21.47
CA TYR A 627 -3.20 18.51 -20.59
C TYR A 627 -2.23 19.64 -20.95
N PHE A 628 -1.17 19.38 -21.73
CA PHE A 628 -0.05 20.32 -21.92
C PHE A 628 0.44 20.43 -23.37
N SER A 629 -0.33 19.90 -24.34
CA SER A 629 -0.13 20.19 -25.77
C SER A 629 -0.98 21.37 -26.24
N GLY A 630 -0.67 21.85 -27.45
CA GLY A 630 -1.39 22.97 -28.07
C GLY A 630 -1.21 24.27 -27.27
N SER A 631 -2.32 24.93 -26.93
CA SER A 631 -2.31 26.20 -26.18
C SER A 631 -2.49 26.03 -24.67
N GLN A 632 -2.52 24.80 -24.16
CA GLN A 632 -2.77 24.50 -22.75
C GLN A 632 -1.53 24.74 -21.89
N LYS A 633 -1.74 25.15 -20.64
CA LYS A 633 -0.68 25.59 -19.73
C LYS A 633 -0.69 24.86 -18.40
N VAL A 634 0.45 24.93 -17.69
CA VAL A 634 0.58 24.34 -16.34
C VAL A 634 -0.32 25.06 -15.33
N GLU A 635 -0.44 26.39 -15.45
CA GLU A 635 -1.31 27.22 -14.60
C GLU A 635 -2.81 26.87 -14.68
N ASP A 636 -3.25 26.20 -15.75
CA ASP A 636 -4.64 25.76 -15.91
C ASP A 636 -5.02 24.65 -14.90
N TRP A 637 -4.01 23.93 -14.38
CA TRP A 637 -4.19 22.76 -13.50
C TRP A 637 -3.55 22.92 -12.12
N PHE A 638 -2.58 23.82 -11.97
CA PHE A 638 -1.86 24.06 -10.72
C PHE A 638 -1.92 25.55 -10.36
N HIS A 639 -2.85 25.92 -9.49
CA HIS A 639 -3.13 27.33 -9.16
C HIS A 639 -1.99 28.05 -8.40
N GLU A 640 -1.12 27.29 -7.72
CA GLU A 640 0.04 27.83 -6.99
C GLU A 640 1.32 27.83 -7.85
N TYR A 641 1.24 27.36 -9.09
CA TYR A 641 2.38 27.30 -9.98
C TYR A 641 2.72 28.70 -10.55
N GLU A 642 4.02 29.02 -10.56
CA GLU A 642 4.57 30.23 -11.17
C GLU A 642 5.31 29.87 -12.47
N PRO A 643 4.82 30.30 -13.64
CA PRO A 643 5.50 30.05 -14.92
C PRO A 643 6.90 30.65 -14.99
N ASP A 644 7.80 30.01 -15.75
CA ASP A 644 9.14 30.50 -16.03
C ASP A 644 9.50 30.47 -17.53
N GLU A 645 10.77 30.68 -17.87
CA GLU A 645 11.24 30.80 -19.26
C GLU A 645 10.93 29.57 -20.12
N LEU A 646 10.85 28.37 -19.53
CA LEU A 646 10.55 27.16 -20.29
C LEU A 646 9.06 27.06 -20.67
N ASP A 647 8.15 27.73 -19.97
CA ASP A 647 6.73 27.79 -20.31
C ASP A 647 6.44 28.57 -21.60
N ALA A 648 7.41 29.35 -22.09
CA ALA A 648 7.33 29.98 -23.40
C ALA A 648 7.41 28.97 -24.57
N TRP A 649 7.88 27.75 -24.30
CA TRP A 649 8.00 26.70 -25.31
C TRP A 649 6.79 25.74 -25.27
N PRO A 650 6.35 25.21 -26.42
CA PRO A 650 5.29 24.20 -26.43
C PRO A 650 5.71 22.96 -25.63
N GLY A 651 4.76 22.34 -24.91
CA GLY A 651 4.99 21.13 -24.11
C GLY A 651 4.73 19.82 -24.83
N GLY A 652 3.95 19.85 -25.92
CA GLY A 652 3.58 18.66 -26.69
C GLY A 652 4.75 18.09 -27.52
N PRO A 653 4.78 16.77 -27.71
CA PRO A 653 5.77 16.11 -28.56
C PRO A 653 5.48 16.29 -30.06
N ASP A 654 6.49 16.08 -30.90
CA ASP A 654 6.34 16.11 -32.35
C ASP A 654 5.95 14.73 -32.91
N LEU A 655 6.36 13.65 -32.24
CA LEU A 655 5.97 12.26 -32.53
C LEU A 655 5.85 11.44 -31.24
N GLN A 656 4.99 10.42 -31.26
CA GLN A 656 4.83 9.47 -30.16
C GLN A 656 5.12 8.03 -30.63
N LEU A 657 5.99 7.34 -29.89
CA LEU A 657 6.13 5.88 -29.96
C LEU A 657 5.45 5.28 -28.72
N CYS A 658 4.29 4.69 -28.92
CA CYS A 658 3.47 4.08 -27.88
C CYS A 658 3.71 2.57 -27.85
N ILE A 659 4.50 2.10 -26.88
CA ILE A 659 4.90 0.71 -26.75
C ILE A 659 4.08 0.09 -25.62
N TYR A 660 3.06 -0.72 -25.96
CA TYR A 660 2.09 -1.33 -25.03
C TYR A 660 1.53 -0.39 -23.92
N GLY A 661 1.51 0.92 -24.17
CA GLY A 661 0.98 1.94 -23.25
C GLY A 661 -0.13 2.85 -23.82
N PRO A 662 -1.05 2.38 -24.69
CA PRO A 662 -2.17 3.23 -25.11
C PRO A 662 -3.10 3.52 -23.91
N ARG A 663 -3.75 4.70 -23.91
CA ARG A 663 -4.72 5.08 -22.86
C ARG A 663 -5.77 3.98 -22.64
N HIS A 664 -6.14 3.77 -21.38
CA HIS A 664 -7.08 2.72 -20.99
C HIS A 664 -8.43 2.86 -21.71
N LYS A 665 -8.98 1.73 -22.19
CA LYS A 665 -10.30 1.67 -22.82
C LYS A 665 -11.36 2.31 -21.93
N GLY A 666 -12.17 3.19 -22.52
CA GLY A 666 -13.24 3.91 -21.81
C GLY A 666 -12.78 5.22 -21.16
N THR A 667 -11.49 5.52 -21.15
CA THR A 667 -10.98 6.83 -20.74
C THR A 667 -11.48 7.90 -21.71
N LYS A 668 -12.14 8.93 -21.18
CA LYS A 668 -12.50 10.11 -21.96
C LYS A 668 -11.24 10.92 -22.24
N PHE A 669 -11.15 11.47 -23.45
CA PHE A 669 -10.05 12.32 -23.86
C PHE A 669 -10.65 13.59 -24.45
N ASP A 670 -10.28 14.75 -23.91
CA ASP A 670 -10.66 16.03 -24.48
C ASP A 670 -9.65 16.42 -25.56
N TYR A 671 -10.14 16.66 -26.77
CA TYR A 671 -9.33 17.10 -27.90
C TYR A 671 -9.39 18.63 -28.08
N THR A 672 -10.12 19.32 -27.22
CA THR A 672 -10.27 20.78 -27.28
C THR A 672 -8.93 21.42 -26.93
N ASN A 673 -8.39 22.22 -27.85
CA ASN A 673 -7.07 22.89 -27.72
C ASN A 673 -5.86 21.94 -27.63
N THR A 674 -6.06 20.63 -27.84
CA THR A 674 -5.00 19.61 -27.87
C THR A 674 -4.39 19.52 -29.26
N VAL A 675 -3.06 19.35 -29.32
CA VAL A 675 -2.36 18.95 -30.54
C VAL A 675 -1.85 17.52 -30.34
N TYR A 676 -2.50 16.56 -31.00
CA TYR A 676 -2.14 15.15 -30.93
C TYR A 676 -1.11 14.82 -32.03
N PRO A 677 0.07 14.27 -31.70
CA PRO A 677 1.12 13.99 -32.68
C PRO A 677 0.78 12.75 -33.53
N PRO A 678 1.47 12.53 -34.66
CA PRO A 678 1.51 11.21 -35.28
C PRO A 678 2.03 10.14 -34.30
N THR A 679 1.37 8.98 -34.29
CA THR A 679 1.62 7.94 -33.29
C THR A 679 1.97 6.58 -33.90
N PHE A 680 3.08 6.00 -33.46
CA PHE A 680 3.46 4.62 -33.73
C PHE A 680 3.07 3.72 -32.56
N PHE A 681 2.48 2.56 -32.84
CA PHE A 681 2.11 1.57 -31.82
C PHE A 681 2.87 0.26 -32.01
N ALA A 682 3.39 -0.30 -30.91
CA ALA A 682 3.93 -1.65 -30.86
C ALA A 682 3.38 -2.41 -29.65
N VAL A 683 2.68 -3.54 -29.89
CA VAL A 683 2.04 -4.33 -28.82
C VAL A 683 2.22 -5.83 -29.05
N GLY A 684 2.53 -6.57 -27.99
CA GLY A 684 2.62 -8.03 -28.02
C GLY A 684 1.24 -8.70 -27.95
N ARG A 685 0.98 -9.73 -28.75
CA ARG A 685 -0.37 -10.37 -28.80
C ARG A 685 -0.77 -11.14 -27.53
N ARG A 686 0.16 -11.42 -26.61
CA ARG A 686 -0.18 -12.03 -25.30
C ARG A 686 -0.53 -10.96 -24.25
N ASP A 687 -0.28 -9.69 -24.56
CA ASP A 687 -0.71 -8.55 -23.77
C ASP A 687 -2.15 -8.17 -24.16
N THR A 688 -3.11 -8.94 -23.65
CA THR A 688 -4.52 -8.79 -24.01
C THR A 688 -5.09 -7.44 -23.59
N VAL A 689 -4.64 -6.89 -22.46
CA VAL A 689 -5.07 -5.58 -21.95
C VAL A 689 -4.59 -4.45 -22.85
N ALA A 690 -3.30 -4.41 -23.21
CA ALA A 690 -2.81 -3.36 -24.11
C ALA A 690 -3.41 -3.48 -25.51
N ILE A 691 -3.72 -4.69 -25.99
CA ILE A 691 -4.44 -4.89 -27.26
C ILE A 691 -5.84 -4.30 -27.19
N GLU A 692 -6.58 -4.51 -26.10
CA GLU A 692 -7.91 -3.90 -25.93
C GLU A 692 -7.86 -2.37 -25.88
N ASN A 693 -6.87 -1.82 -25.19
CA ASN A 693 -6.64 -0.37 -25.14
C ASN A 693 -6.27 0.17 -26.53
N LEU A 694 -5.35 -0.48 -27.25
CA LEU A 694 -4.96 -0.12 -28.61
C LEU A 694 -6.18 -0.08 -29.55
N HIS A 695 -7.03 -1.10 -29.50
CA HIS A 695 -8.25 -1.14 -30.31
C HIS A 695 -9.17 0.06 -30.02
N ALA A 696 -9.26 0.52 -28.77
CA ALA A 696 -10.08 1.68 -28.43
C ALA A 696 -9.47 3.00 -28.95
N VAL A 697 -8.16 3.17 -28.79
CA VAL A 697 -7.45 4.42 -29.11
C VAL A 697 -7.28 4.61 -30.62
N TYR A 698 -6.85 3.58 -31.33
CA TYR A 698 -6.53 3.69 -32.75
C TYR A 698 -7.70 4.20 -33.60
N PHE A 699 -8.89 3.64 -33.40
CA PHE A 699 -10.07 4.06 -34.16
C PHE A 699 -10.43 5.52 -33.91
N ASP A 700 -10.26 6.00 -32.68
CA ASP A 700 -10.50 7.40 -32.31
C ASP A 700 -9.47 8.34 -33.00
N LEU A 701 -8.19 7.96 -33.05
CA LEU A 701 -7.16 8.73 -33.77
C LEU A 701 -7.44 8.81 -35.27
N VAL A 702 -7.76 7.67 -35.91
CA VAL A 702 -8.04 7.62 -37.34
C VAL A 702 -9.29 8.44 -37.70
N GLN A 703 -10.36 8.36 -36.90
CA GLN A 703 -11.57 9.16 -37.12
C GLN A 703 -11.32 10.67 -37.07
N ARG A 704 -10.25 11.10 -36.39
CA ARG A 704 -9.84 12.50 -36.27
C ARG A 704 -8.77 12.91 -37.28
N GLY A 705 -8.37 12.00 -38.17
CA GLY A 705 -7.33 12.25 -39.17
C GLY A 705 -5.92 12.34 -38.58
N ILE A 706 -5.70 11.83 -37.38
CA ILE A 706 -4.37 11.77 -36.75
C ILE A 706 -3.61 10.59 -37.38
N PRO A 707 -2.40 10.80 -37.95
CA PRO A 707 -1.64 9.71 -38.54
C PRO A 707 -1.22 8.68 -37.49
N ALA A 708 -1.49 7.40 -37.75
CA ALA A 708 -1.12 6.32 -36.84
C ALA A 708 -0.61 5.08 -37.60
N GLU A 709 0.46 4.48 -37.10
CA GLU A 709 1.04 3.22 -37.60
C GLU A 709 0.98 2.16 -36.49
N ILE A 710 0.54 0.93 -36.81
CA ILE A 710 0.38 -0.15 -35.82
C ILE A 710 1.19 -1.38 -36.19
N HIS A 711 1.91 -1.91 -35.21
CA HIS A 711 2.55 -3.21 -35.25
C HIS A 711 2.12 -4.07 -34.06
N THR A 712 1.57 -5.24 -34.36
CA THR A 712 1.26 -6.25 -33.34
C THR A 712 2.11 -7.49 -33.54
N PHE A 713 2.75 -7.97 -32.48
CA PHE A 713 3.76 -9.02 -32.56
C PHE A 713 3.27 -10.33 -31.94
N SER A 714 3.37 -11.44 -32.67
CA SER A 714 2.95 -12.76 -32.17
C SER A 714 3.78 -13.23 -30.98
N GLY A 715 3.12 -13.75 -29.94
CA GLY A 715 3.73 -14.53 -28.87
C GLY A 715 4.37 -13.74 -27.72
N HIS A 716 4.34 -12.40 -27.75
CA HIS A 716 5.02 -11.55 -26.78
C HIS A 716 4.07 -11.03 -25.68
N PRO A 717 4.44 -11.14 -24.38
CA PRO A 717 3.67 -10.59 -23.25
C PRO A 717 3.99 -9.10 -22.98
N HIS A 718 3.30 -8.51 -21.99
CA HIS A 718 3.50 -7.12 -21.55
C HIS A 718 4.89 -6.91 -20.90
N GLY A 719 5.51 -5.75 -21.10
CA GLY A 719 6.70 -5.32 -20.35
C GLY A 719 8.03 -5.93 -20.77
N TYR A 720 8.12 -6.49 -21.99
CA TYR A 720 9.31 -7.18 -22.48
C TYR A 720 10.16 -6.40 -23.52
N ALA A 721 9.91 -5.10 -23.72
CA ALA A 721 10.79 -4.28 -24.58
C ALA A 721 12.21 -4.19 -24.00
N GLY A 722 13.22 -4.29 -24.87
CA GLY A 722 14.63 -4.10 -24.50
C GLY A 722 15.20 -5.14 -23.54
N TRP A 723 14.53 -6.27 -23.32
CA TRP A 723 14.97 -7.31 -22.36
C TRP A 723 16.34 -7.92 -22.65
N LYS A 724 16.87 -7.74 -23.86
CA LYS A 724 18.23 -8.14 -24.21
C LYS A 724 19.30 -7.61 -23.27
N ILE A 725 19.10 -6.47 -22.62
CA ILE A 725 20.06 -5.99 -21.62
C ILE A 725 20.03 -6.85 -20.35
N VAL A 726 18.87 -7.41 -20.00
CA VAL A 726 18.66 -8.20 -18.79
C VAL A 726 19.09 -9.65 -19.02
N ASP A 727 18.70 -10.28 -20.12
CA ASP A 727 18.90 -11.71 -20.38
C ASP A 727 20.00 -12.03 -21.43
N GLY A 728 20.48 -11.01 -22.16
CA GLY A 728 21.45 -11.15 -23.24
C GLY A 728 20.88 -11.66 -24.57
N ILE A 729 19.58 -11.90 -24.66
CA ILE A 729 18.90 -12.54 -25.80
C ILE A 729 17.83 -11.61 -26.41
N GLY A 730 16.97 -11.03 -25.58
CA GLY A 730 15.81 -10.25 -26.03
C GLY A 730 14.71 -11.12 -26.64
N HIS A 731 13.85 -10.50 -27.46
CA HIS A 731 12.78 -11.20 -28.16
C HIS A 731 12.84 -10.88 -29.65
N PRO A 732 13.46 -11.75 -30.47
CA PRO A 732 13.80 -11.43 -31.86
C PRO A 732 12.64 -10.92 -32.72
N ASN A 733 11.40 -11.37 -32.44
CA ASN A 733 10.22 -10.88 -33.15
C ASN A 733 9.74 -9.50 -32.65
N PHE A 734 9.80 -9.25 -31.34
CA PHE A 734 9.29 -7.99 -30.79
C PHE A 734 10.31 -6.87 -31.03
N ASP A 735 11.60 -7.17 -30.91
CA ASP A 735 12.71 -6.23 -31.11
C ASP A 735 12.73 -5.59 -32.53
N LEU A 736 11.96 -6.14 -33.49
CA LEU A 736 11.71 -5.52 -34.79
C LEU A 736 10.95 -4.18 -34.69
N TRP A 737 10.31 -3.85 -33.57
CA TRP A 737 9.61 -2.58 -33.42
C TRP A 737 10.55 -1.37 -33.56
N ILE A 738 11.82 -1.47 -33.16
CA ILE A 738 12.79 -0.37 -33.22
C ILE A 738 13.12 0.04 -34.66
N PRO A 739 13.57 -0.86 -35.56
CA PRO A 739 13.80 -0.48 -36.95
C PRO A 739 12.53 0.00 -37.67
N LEU A 740 11.34 -0.53 -37.29
CA LEU A 740 10.07 -0.06 -37.83
C LEU A 740 9.73 1.37 -37.35
N ALA A 741 9.94 1.66 -36.07
CA ALA A 741 9.77 2.99 -35.49
C ALA A 741 10.74 4.01 -36.09
N ASP A 742 12.01 3.63 -36.30
CA ASP A 742 13.00 4.49 -36.96
C ASP A 742 12.56 4.87 -38.39
N HIS A 743 12.00 3.94 -39.15
CA HIS A 743 11.42 4.22 -40.46
C HIS A 743 10.19 5.14 -40.38
N PHE A 744 9.29 4.91 -39.42
CA PHE A 744 8.15 5.80 -39.16
C PHE A 744 8.59 7.23 -38.86
N ILE A 745 9.60 7.41 -38.00
CA ILE A 745 10.15 8.73 -37.64
C ILE A 745 10.73 9.43 -38.87
N GLN A 746 11.51 8.72 -39.69
CA GLN A 746 12.10 9.28 -40.90
C GLN A 746 11.01 9.78 -41.86
N ASN A 747 9.99 8.98 -42.12
CA ASN A 747 8.88 9.38 -42.99
C ASN A 747 8.12 10.59 -42.47
N ALA A 748 7.95 10.71 -41.15
CA ALA A 748 7.23 11.81 -40.54
C ALA A 748 8.03 13.13 -40.54
N PHE A 749 9.37 13.07 -40.55
CA PHE A 749 10.25 14.24 -40.58
C PHE A 749 10.85 14.57 -41.95
N GLU A 750 10.56 13.76 -42.97
CA GLU A 750 10.88 14.09 -44.36
C GLU A 750 10.15 15.38 -44.78
N PRO A 751 10.83 16.31 -45.47
CA PRO A 751 10.16 17.47 -46.04
C PRO A 751 9.17 16.99 -47.10
N VAL A 752 7.89 17.32 -46.92
CA VAL A 752 6.83 17.09 -47.93
C VAL A 752 7.34 17.67 -49.25
N GLN A 753 7.61 16.82 -50.25
CA GLN A 753 7.98 17.32 -51.57
C GLN A 753 6.83 18.18 -52.12
N PRO A 754 7.12 19.38 -52.65
CA PRO A 754 6.12 20.37 -53.03
C PRO A 754 5.14 19.89 -54.10
#